data_AF-A0A3C0I1U4-F1
#
_entry.id   AF-A0A3C0I1U4-F1
#
_cell.length_a   1.000
_cell.length_b   1.000
_cell.length_c   1.000
_cell.angle_alpha   90.00
_cell.angle_beta   90.00
_cell.angle_gamma   90.00
#
_symmetry.space_group_name_H-M   'P 1'
#
loop_
_entity.id
_entity.type
_entity.pdbx_description
1 polymer ?
#
loop_
_entity_poly.entity_id
_entity_poly.type
_entity_poly.pdbx_seq_one_letter_code
_entity_poly.pdbx_strand_id
1 'polypeptide(L)'
;MFFNVFSKEERRFLAPEVVQTSAMDCGPAALKCLLDGFGIQVSYGRLREACQTDVDGTSIDTMEEVAVQLGLDAVQVMVPADHLLLPESQSLPAIVVVRLPDGMTHFVVAWRRHQHFVQIMDPGTGRRWMLHQRFLSELYIHQQPVPADAWRDWAGSEGFIDPLSQRIKQLGVEESKRQRLIDAVLADPSWYPLAVLDATTRMVDAIVRAGGLKPGLEAEQVLERFFKQALSSNEQSNIPLPYWSVQPQPPDPNNPDELYLLLKGAVLMQVFGQQEETVPSTEEVEEEEPDEKAPLSPELMAALEEKPTHPGLEILRLLKQDGLLIPSVVVIALFVATLSVSIEALLFRGLLEIGQSLELVGQRIGAVAAILFFLTGALLLEFPLSSIMMRVSRRLENRLRVAFLEKIPRLGDRYFHSRLTSDMTQRAHELRQLRALPSIGMSFIRLLFQIILTAAGIILLNPGSTLIAILATIFAVGMSIISQPLLIEHDLLLRTHSAALSRFYLDALLGLTPIRTHGAERAVRREHESLLVKWVQANMKFYRVHALIDAFSAIGGAGFAVWILFDYIGQGGEASGVLLLFFWTLKLPSLGEGMANVIQQYPMHRNRVLRLLEPLSAPEETEDLDKEDELRSKQAETETTQSDKNVAITLDNLTVQAGGHRILNEITLSIKGGEHIAIVGSSGAGKSSLVGVLLGWHRPSSGDVLIDGIPLKGKALLDLRRDTAWVDPQIQIWNRSLLDNIHYGSQTTDALPMSLAIEKSDLFGVLEKLPKGLQTPLGEGGGLVSGGEGQRVRLGRAMLHPGARLVILDEPFRGLDREKRRTLLTQAREYWHDATLIFISHDVGETQTFERVLVIENGELIEDDIPSTLLAQPDSRYHALLKAEEVVTKGFWASAAWRRLWLEKGELIEKTQ
;
A
#
# COMPACT_ATOMS: atom_id res chain seq x y z
N MET A 1 -20.57 5.76 -30.46
CA MET A 1 -19.76 6.99 -30.54
C MET A 1 -18.41 6.59 -31.14
N PHE A 2 -17.89 7.40 -32.07
CA PHE A 2 -16.85 7.04 -33.04
C PHE A 2 -15.50 6.62 -32.39
N PHE A 3 -15.06 5.39 -32.64
CA PHE A 3 -13.69 4.94 -32.35
C PHE A 3 -12.76 5.49 -33.43
N ASN A 4 -12.12 6.63 -33.19
CA ASN A 4 -11.00 7.07 -34.00
C ASN A 4 -9.74 6.29 -33.62
N VAL A 5 -8.95 5.92 -34.63
CA VAL A 5 -7.70 5.15 -34.52
C VAL A 5 -6.62 6.06 -33.92
N PHE A 6 -6.45 6.05 -32.60
CA PHE A 6 -5.39 6.78 -31.91
C PHE A 6 -4.04 6.04 -32.00
N SER A 7 -2.97 6.76 -32.34
CA SER A 7 -1.66 6.20 -32.64
C SER A 7 -0.91 5.69 -31.40
N LYS A 8 -0.72 4.37 -31.28
CA LYS A 8 0.06 3.69 -30.23
C LYS A 8 1.59 3.94 -30.25
N GLU A 9 2.08 4.91 -31.02
CA GLU A 9 3.52 5.05 -31.35
C GLU A 9 4.35 5.85 -30.32
N GLU A 10 3.74 6.57 -29.38
CA GLU A 10 4.49 7.43 -28.45
C GLU A 10 4.92 6.79 -27.11
N ARG A 11 4.51 5.55 -26.84
CA ARG A 11 4.80 4.88 -25.55
C ARG A 11 6.17 4.18 -25.52
N ARG A 12 6.81 4.17 -24.35
CA ARG A 12 8.11 3.50 -24.13
C ARG A 12 8.08 1.99 -24.48
N PHE A 13 9.23 1.46 -24.92
CA PHE A 13 9.35 0.03 -25.22
C PHE A 13 9.14 -0.85 -23.97
N LEU A 14 9.79 -0.50 -22.87
CA LEU A 14 9.63 -1.16 -21.58
C LEU A 14 8.67 -0.37 -20.71
N ALA A 15 7.75 -1.08 -20.05
CA ALA A 15 6.96 -0.50 -18.97
C ALA A 15 7.90 0.13 -17.90
N PRO A 16 7.68 1.39 -17.51
CA PRO A 16 8.39 2.01 -16.39
C PRO A 16 8.20 1.19 -15.12
N GLU A 17 9.25 1.11 -14.30
CA GLU A 17 9.23 0.28 -13.10
C GLU A 17 8.80 1.09 -11.88
N VAL A 18 7.54 0.92 -11.49
CA VAL A 18 6.92 1.54 -10.31
C VAL A 18 6.51 0.46 -9.30
N VAL A 19 7.18 0.43 -8.15
CA VAL A 19 6.91 -0.56 -7.09
C VAL A 19 6.07 0.08 -5.99
N GLN A 20 5.00 -0.61 -5.57
CA GLN A 20 4.09 -0.15 -4.53
C GLN A 20 4.79 -0.05 -3.16
N THR A 21 4.51 1.04 -2.43
CA THR A 21 5.05 1.24 -1.08
C THR A 21 4.16 0.64 0.00
N SER A 22 2.85 0.51 -0.23
CA SER A 22 1.94 -0.25 0.63
C SER A 22 1.27 -1.39 -0.14
N ALA A 23 0.63 -2.31 0.58
CA ALA A 23 -0.19 -3.38 -0.03
C ALA A 23 -1.44 -2.83 -0.73
N MET A 24 -1.93 -1.65 -0.30
CA MET A 24 -3.16 -1.04 -0.82
C MET A 24 -2.94 -0.19 -2.08
N ASP A 25 -1.69 -0.02 -2.53
CA ASP A 25 -1.34 0.98 -3.54
C ASP A 25 -1.13 0.40 -4.94
N CYS A 26 -1.57 -0.84 -5.15
CA CYS A 26 -1.40 -1.49 -6.44
C CYS A 26 -2.04 -0.67 -7.58
N GLY A 27 -3.18 -0.01 -7.31
CA GLY A 27 -3.85 0.89 -8.25
C GLY A 27 -3.00 2.11 -8.64
N PRO A 28 -2.69 3.04 -7.71
CA PRO A 28 -1.86 4.21 -7.98
C PRO A 28 -0.49 3.87 -8.57
N ALA A 29 0.14 2.76 -8.15
CA ALA A 29 1.39 2.29 -8.72
C ALA A 29 1.24 1.86 -10.18
N ALA A 30 0.16 1.14 -10.51
CA ALA A 30 -0.17 0.75 -11.88
C ALA A 30 -0.48 1.97 -12.76
N LEU A 31 -1.24 2.94 -12.24
CA LEU A 31 -1.54 4.18 -12.93
C LEU A 31 -0.28 5.02 -13.19
N LYS A 32 0.59 5.17 -12.18
CA LYS A 32 1.89 5.84 -12.37
C LYS A 32 2.75 5.16 -13.44
N CYS A 33 2.75 3.83 -13.50
CA CYS A 33 3.47 3.10 -14.54
C CYS A 33 2.96 3.46 -15.95
N LEU A 34 1.64 3.55 -16.12
CA LEU A 34 1.03 3.98 -17.38
C LEU A 34 1.42 5.43 -17.72
N LEU A 35 1.20 6.37 -16.79
CA LEU A 35 1.53 7.79 -16.96
C LEU A 35 3.00 7.99 -17.35
N ASP A 36 3.94 7.41 -16.58
CA ASP A 36 5.38 7.48 -16.86
C ASP A 36 5.73 6.84 -18.24
N GLY A 37 4.92 5.89 -18.68
CA GLY A 37 5.12 5.11 -19.91
C GLY A 37 4.71 5.87 -21.16
N PHE A 38 3.75 6.78 -21.00
CA PHE A 38 3.36 7.79 -21.99
C PHE A 38 4.12 9.10 -21.82
N GLY A 39 4.91 9.30 -20.75
CA GLY A 39 5.77 10.47 -20.57
C GLY A 39 5.24 11.52 -19.59
N ILE A 40 4.09 11.28 -18.97
CA ILE A 40 3.50 12.14 -17.94
C ILE A 40 4.15 11.78 -16.59
N GLN A 41 5.01 12.67 -16.07
CA GLN A 41 5.69 12.44 -14.80
C GLN A 41 4.83 12.96 -13.64
N VAL A 42 4.50 12.08 -12.70
CA VAL A 42 3.76 12.43 -11.48
C VAL A 42 4.43 11.89 -10.21
N SER A 43 4.31 12.64 -9.11
CA SER A 43 4.70 12.19 -7.77
C SER A 43 3.81 11.03 -7.31
N TYR A 44 4.44 9.96 -6.83
CA TYR A 44 3.74 8.75 -6.41
C TYR A 44 2.88 8.97 -5.16
N GLY A 45 3.38 9.73 -4.18
CA GLY A 45 2.64 10.02 -2.94
C GLY A 45 1.38 10.83 -3.21
N ARG A 46 1.48 11.85 -4.06
CA ARG A 46 0.35 12.70 -4.47
C ARG A 46 -0.63 11.98 -5.37
N LEU A 47 -0.15 11.15 -6.30
CA LEU A 47 -1.03 10.34 -7.12
C LEU A 47 -1.88 9.40 -6.28
N ARG A 48 -1.31 8.79 -5.23
CA ARG A 48 -2.09 7.99 -4.27
C ARG A 48 -3.18 8.82 -3.57
N GLU A 49 -2.87 10.04 -3.14
CA GLU A 49 -3.86 10.94 -2.53
C GLU A 49 -4.99 11.29 -3.51
N ALA A 50 -4.64 11.62 -4.76
CA ALA A 50 -5.58 11.93 -5.82
C ALA A 50 -6.47 10.74 -6.20
N CYS A 51 -5.91 9.53 -6.22
CA CYS A 51 -6.66 8.27 -6.36
C CYS A 51 -7.57 7.94 -5.17
N GLN A 52 -7.58 8.76 -4.10
CA GLN A 52 -8.35 8.53 -2.89
C GLN A 52 -8.17 7.12 -2.29
N THR A 53 -6.96 6.56 -2.39
CA THR A 53 -6.66 5.21 -1.92
C THR A 53 -6.92 5.08 -0.42
N ASP A 54 -7.77 4.14 -0.03
CA ASP A 54 -8.09 3.84 1.37
C ASP A 54 -7.51 2.48 1.81
N VAL A 55 -7.80 2.04 3.04
CA VAL A 55 -7.45 0.72 3.57
C VAL A 55 -8.04 -0.45 2.76
N ASP A 56 -9.11 -0.21 2.00
CA ASP A 56 -9.71 -1.22 1.13
C ASP A 56 -9.11 -1.23 -0.28
N GLY A 57 -8.21 -0.30 -0.59
CA GLY A 57 -7.55 -0.15 -1.89
C GLY A 57 -8.03 1.06 -2.67
N THR A 58 -8.02 0.96 -4.00
CA THR A 58 -8.40 2.05 -4.93
C THR A 58 -9.44 1.53 -5.90
N SER A 59 -10.53 2.29 -6.13
CA SER A 59 -11.49 1.92 -7.18
C SER A 59 -10.88 2.09 -8.56
N ILE A 60 -11.25 1.21 -9.48
CA ILE A 60 -10.86 1.34 -10.89
C ILE A 60 -11.53 2.56 -11.55
N ASP A 61 -12.74 2.94 -11.12
CA ASP A 61 -13.44 4.11 -11.64
C ASP A 61 -12.67 5.40 -11.30
N THR A 62 -12.20 5.52 -10.04
CA THR A 62 -11.36 6.66 -9.62
C THR A 62 -10.03 6.70 -10.38
N MET A 63 -9.45 5.54 -10.73
CA MET A 63 -8.23 5.52 -11.54
C MET A 63 -8.48 5.99 -12.98
N GLU A 64 -9.63 5.64 -13.57
CA GLU A 64 -10.03 6.12 -14.89
C GLU A 64 -10.23 7.64 -14.87
N GLU A 65 -10.99 8.18 -13.91
CA GLU A 65 -11.21 9.62 -13.75
C GLU A 65 -9.88 10.38 -13.60
N VAL A 66 -8.98 9.89 -12.73
CA VAL A 66 -7.66 10.51 -12.53
C VAL A 66 -6.78 10.37 -13.78
N ALA A 67 -6.82 9.24 -14.49
CA ALA A 67 -6.06 9.05 -15.73
C ALA A 67 -6.49 10.05 -16.81
N VAL A 68 -7.81 10.21 -17.00
CA VAL A 68 -8.42 11.14 -17.95
C VAL A 68 -8.08 12.58 -17.60
N GLN A 69 -8.19 12.96 -16.32
CA GLN A 69 -7.82 14.31 -15.87
C GLN A 69 -6.34 14.62 -16.09
N LEU A 70 -5.45 13.64 -15.92
CA LEU A 70 -4.01 13.79 -16.16
C LEU A 70 -3.62 13.70 -17.65
N GLY A 71 -4.59 13.58 -18.56
CA GLY A 71 -4.37 13.66 -20.01
C GLY A 71 -4.17 12.32 -20.72
N LEU A 72 -4.49 11.19 -20.08
CA LEU A 72 -4.56 9.90 -20.78
C LEU A 72 -5.95 9.72 -21.43
N ASP A 73 -5.97 9.15 -22.63
CA ASP A 73 -7.20 8.58 -23.19
C ASP A 73 -7.37 7.17 -22.63
N ALA A 74 -8.17 7.07 -21.56
CA ALA A 74 -8.36 5.85 -20.80
C ALA A 74 -9.85 5.51 -20.68
N VAL A 75 -10.19 4.23 -20.82
CA VAL A 75 -11.57 3.72 -20.70
C VAL A 75 -11.59 2.44 -19.88
N GLN A 76 -12.49 2.38 -18.90
CA GLN A 76 -12.83 1.16 -18.19
C GLN A 76 -13.76 0.27 -19.02
N VAL A 77 -13.41 -1.00 -19.15
CA VAL A 77 -14.22 -1.97 -19.89
C VAL A 77 -14.08 -3.35 -19.28
N MET A 78 -15.11 -4.17 -19.42
CA MET A 78 -15.05 -5.60 -19.13
C MET A 78 -15.01 -6.39 -20.44
N VAL A 79 -13.97 -7.20 -20.63
CA VAL A 79 -13.82 -8.03 -21.84
C VAL A 79 -13.71 -9.50 -21.47
N PRO A 80 -14.15 -10.44 -22.33
CA PRO A 80 -13.83 -11.84 -22.15
C PRO A 80 -12.33 -12.07 -22.01
N ALA A 81 -11.91 -12.88 -21.04
CA ALA A 81 -10.50 -13.06 -20.70
C ALA A 81 -9.62 -13.49 -21.89
N ASP A 82 -10.20 -14.24 -22.84
CA ASP A 82 -9.55 -14.72 -24.04
C ASP A 82 -9.43 -13.66 -25.16
N HIS A 83 -10.14 -12.52 -25.05
CA HIS A 83 -10.03 -11.39 -25.98
C HIS A 83 -8.89 -10.43 -25.57
N LEU A 84 -8.56 -10.34 -24.28
CA LEU A 84 -7.63 -9.35 -23.71
C LEU A 84 -6.26 -9.28 -24.43
N LEU A 85 -5.70 -10.43 -24.81
CA LEU A 85 -4.35 -10.50 -25.39
C LEU A 85 -4.32 -10.55 -26.92
N LEU A 86 -5.47 -10.50 -27.60
CA LEU A 86 -5.54 -10.47 -29.05
C LEU A 86 -5.17 -9.05 -29.55
N PRO A 87 -4.28 -8.90 -30.54
CA PRO A 87 -3.97 -7.57 -31.09
C PRO A 87 -5.20 -6.78 -31.53
N GLU A 88 -6.22 -7.50 -32.04
CA GLU A 88 -7.47 -6.98 -32.57
C GLU A 88 -8.38 -6.37 -31.49
N SER A 89 -8.25 -6.79 -30.23
CA SER A 89 -9.03 -6.20 -29.12
C SER A 89 -8.50 -4.83 -28.70
N GLN A 90 -7.34 -4.44 -29.22
CA GLN A 90 -6.61 -3.22 -28.90
C GLN A 90 -6.38 -2.96 -27.40
N SER A 91 -6.57 -3.96 -26.53
CA SER A 91 -6.65 -3.76 -25.07
C SER A 91 -5.33 -3.39 -24.39
N LEU A 92 -4.18 -3.46 -25.07
CA LEU A 92 -2.87 -3.17 -24.46
C LEU A 92 -2.31 -1.81 -24.94
N PRO A 93 -1.79 -0.97 -24.02
CA PRO A 93 -1.56 -1.25 -22.59
C PRO A 93 -2.83 -1.09 -21.74
N ALA A 94 -2.96 -1.88 -20.67
CA ALA A 94 -4.07 -1.77 -19.73
C ALA A 94 -3.66 -2.07 -18.28
N ILE A 95 -4.36 -1.46 -17.33
CA ILE A 95 -4.45 -1.97 -15.96
C ILE A 95 -5.43 -3.13 -15.96
N VAL A 96 -5.03 -4.25 -15.36
CA VAL A 96 -5.81 -5.49 -15.33
C VAL A 96 -5.87 -6.01 -13.90
N VAL A 97 -7.03 -6.52 -13.49
CA VAL A 97 -7.22 -7.13 -12.16
C VAL A 97 -6.82 -8.61 -12.20
N VAL A 98 -5.87 -9.00 -11.34
CA VAL A 98 -5.47 -10.39 -11.13
C VAL A 98 -5.85 -10.86 -9.72
N ARG A 99 -5.91 -12.18 -9.52
CA ARG A 99 -6.13 -12.80 -8.21
C ARG A 99 -4.80 -13.31 -7.65
N LEU A 100 -4.41 -12.78 -6.49
CA LEU A 100 -3.23 -13.22 -5.77
C LEU A 100 -3.44 -14.60 -5.12
N PRO A 101 -2.37 -15.32 -4.72
CA PRO A 101 -2.49 -16.65 -4.14
C PRO A 101 -3.22 -16.72 -2.79
N ASP A 102 -3.39 -15.58 -2.11
CA ASP A 102 -4.17 -15.39 -0.88
C ASP A 102 -5.67 -15.16 -1.17
N GLY A 103 -6.06 -15.01 -2.44
CA GLY A 103 -7.44 -14.79 -2.87
C GLY A 103 -7.79 -13.31 -3.07
N MET A 104 -6.91 -12.39 -2.69
CA MET A 104 -7.12 -10.94 -2.86
C MET A 104 -6.99 -10.54 -4.33
N THR A 105 -7.70 -9.47 -4.71
CA THR A 105 -7.51 -8.81 -6.00
C THR A 105 -6.27 -7.93 -5.98
N HIS A 106 -5.63 -7.76 -7.14
CA HIS A 106 -4.43 -6.94 -7.28
C HIS A 106 -4.37 -6.35 -8.69
N PHE A 107 -4.01 -5.07 -8.81
CA PHE A 107 -3.85 -4.42 -10.10
C PHE A 107 -2.45 -4.67 -10.68
N VAL A 108 -2.38 -5.05 -11.94
CA VAL A 108 -1.13 -5.16 -12.70
C VAL A 108 -1.27 -4.47 -14.05
N VAL A 109 -0.18 -3.95 -14.60
CA VAL A 109 -0.19 -3.35 -15.94
C VAL A 109 0.25 -4.39 -16.96
N ALA A 110 -0.65 -4.78 -17.85
CA ALA A 110 -0.30 -5.52 -19.05
C ALA A 110 0.17 -4.51 -20.11
N TRP A 111 1.47 -4.44 -20.35
CA TRP A 111 2.05 -3.39 -21.20
C TRP A 111 1.99 -3.72 -22.69
N ARG A 112 2.52 -4.90 -23.05
CA ARG A 112 2.57 -5.38 -24.44
C ARG A 112 2.69 -6.89 -24.49
N ARG A 113 2.29 -7.44 -25.64
CA ARG A 113 2.49 -8.85 -25.97
C ARG A 113 3.56 -8.98 -27.06
N HIS A 114 4.48 -9.91 -26.87
CA HIS A 114 5.44 -10.35 -27.88
C HIS A 114 5.34 -11.87 -28.04
N GLN A 115 4.73 -12.32 -29.14
CA GLN A 115 4.44 -13.73 -29.41
C GLN A 115 3.71 -14.43 -28.24
N HIS A 116 4.40 -15.29 -27.50
CA HIS A 116 3.87 -16.06 -26.37
C HIS A 116 4.05 -15.37 -25.02
N PHE A 117 4.85 -14.30 -24.96
CA PHE A 117 5.16 -13.57 -23.73
C PHE A 117 4.38 -12.27 -23.64
N VAL A 118 3.95 -11.94 -22.43
CA VAL A 118 3.35 -10.66 -22.07
C VAL A 118 4.29 -9.95 -21.13
N GLN A 119 4.62 -8.70 -21.43
CA GLN A 119 5.32 -7.83 -20.51
C GLN A 119 4.31 -7.29 -19.50
N ILE A 120 4.54 -7.59 -18.24
CA ILE A 120 3.70 -7.18 -17.12
C ILE A 120 4.53 -6.31 -16.21
N MET A 121 4.01 -5.16 -15.83
CA MET A 121 4.51 -4.43 -14.68
C MET A 121 3.58 -4.73 -13.50
N ASP A 122 4.07 -5.50 -12.55
CA ASP A 122 3.34 -5.82 -11.33
C ASP A 122 3.87 -4.89 -10.21
N PRO A 123 3.03 -4.00 -9.67
CA PRO A 123 3.41 -3.10 -8.59
C PRO A 123 4.07 -3.78 -7.38
N GLY A 124 3.70 -5.03 -7.07
CA GLY A 124 4.27 -5.77 -5.95
C GLY A 124 5.69 -6.29 -6.20
N THR A 125 6.04 -6.51 -7.46
CA THR A 125 7.23 -7.30 -7.83
C THR A 125 8.18 -6.60 -8.79
N GLY A 126 7.70 -5.64 -9.57
CA GLY A 126 8.45 -4.99 -10.64
C GLY A 126 8.06 -5.51 -12.03
N ARG A 127 8.90 -5.18 -13.01
CA ARG A 127 8.66 -5.55 -14.41
C ARG A 127 9.06 -7.01 -14.65
N ARG A 128 8.17 -7.80 -15.23
CA ARG A 128 8.36 -9.22 -15.56
C ARG A 128 7.88 -9.57 -16.96
N TRP A 129 8.42 -10.65 -17.52
CA TRP A 129 7.93 -11.28 -18.75
C TRP A 129 7.31 -12.62 -18.39
N MET A 130 6.04 -12.82 -18.75
CA MET A 130 5.31 -14.04 -18.41
C MET A 130 4.67 -14.67 -19.65
N LEU A 131 4.56 -16.00 -19.67
CA LEU A 131 3.79 -16.72 -20.68
C LEU A 131 2.31 -16.32 -20.63
N HIS A 132 1.72 -16.01 -21.78
CA HIS A 132 0.34 -15.54 -21.88
C HIS A 132 -0.68 -16.49 -21.21
N GLN A 133 -0.52 -17.81 -21.34
CA GLN A 133 -1.43 -18.78 -20.70
C GLN A 133 -1.43 -18.67 -19.17
N ARG A 134 -0.24 -18.48 -18.58
CA ARG A 134 -0.11 -18.28 -17.14
C ARG A 134 -0.73 -16.94 -16.72
N PHE A 135 -0.52 -15.88 -17.51
CA PHE A 135 -1.16 -14.59 -17.24
C PHE A 135 -2.69 -14.70 -17.24
N LEU A 136 -3.27 -15.33 -18.27
CA LEU A 136 -4.71 -15.52 -18.38
C LEU A 136 -5.29 -16.34 -17.21
N SER A 137 -4.52 -17.27 -16.64
CA SER A 137 -4.93 -18.03 -15.45
C SER A 137 -4.87 -17.25 -14.14
N GLU A 138 -4.11 -16.15 -14.08
CA GLU A 138 -4.01 -15.26 -12.93
C GLU A 138 -5.12 -14.18 -12.94
N LEU A 139 -5.85 -14.00 -14.04
CA LEU A 139 -6.90 -12.99 -14.17
C LEU A 139 -8.02 -13.19 -13.15
N TYR A 140 -8.46 -12.08 -12.54
CA TYR A 140 -9.69 -12.06 -11.78
C TYR A 140 -10.87 -11.94 -12.76
N ILE A 141 -11.72 -12.97 -12.77
CA ILE A 141 -12.93 -12.99 -13.60
C ILE A 141 -14.09 -12.45 -12.77
N HIS A 142 -14.56 -11.26 -13.15
CA HIS A 142 -15.71 -10.61 -12.53
C HIS A 142 -17.02 -11.04 -13.19
N GLN A 143 -18.12 -10.86 -12.47
CA GLN A 143 -19.47 -11.08 -12.98
C GLN A 143 -20.32 -9.86 -12.64
N GLN A 144 -20.93 -9.27 -13.66
CA GLN A 144 -21.73 -8.05 -13.51
C GLN A 144 -23.04 -8.16 -14.28
N PRO A 145 -24.19 -7.79 -13.67
CA PRO A 145 -25.43 -7.61 -14.40
C PRO A 145 -25.33 -6.41 -15.35
N VAL A 146 -25.70 -6.61 -16.62
CA VAL A 146 -25.76 -5.58 -17.65
C VAL A 146 -27.09 -5.68 -18.41
N PRO A 147 -27.71 -4.55 -18.81
CA PRO A 147 -28.87 -4.59 -19.71
C PRO A 147 -28.53 -5.32 -21.01
N ALA A 148 -29.45 -6.16 -21.50
CA ALA A 148 -29.22 -6.97 -22.70
C ALA A 148 -28.92 -6.13 -23.95
N ASP A 149 -29.58 -4.99 -24.09
CA ASP A 149 -29.41 -4.07 -25.21
C ASP A 149 -28.03 -3.41 -25.16
N ALA A 150 -27.60 -2.94 -23.98
CA ALA A 150 -26.26 -2.36 -23.77
C ALA A 150 -25.16 -3.38 -24.08
N TRP A 151 -25.34 -4.65 -23.68
CA TRP A 151 -24.40 -5.70 -24.06
C TRP A 151 -24.38 -5.95 -25.57
N ARG A 152 -25.55 -5.97 -26.23
CA ARG A 152 -25.65 -6.21 -27.68
C ARG A 152 -25.00 -5.09 -28.49
N ASP A 153 -25.16 -3.84 -28.06
CA ASP A 153 -24.52 -2.67 -28.67
C ASP A 153 -23.00 -2.77 -28.54
N TRP A 154 -22.50 -3.06 -27.34
CA TRP A 154 -21.07 -3.23 -27.10
C TRP A 154 -20.48 -4.43 -27.87
N ALA A 155 -21.14 -5.59 -27.82
CA ALA A 155 -20.68 -6.79 -28.51
C ALA A 155 -20.78 -6.67 -30.04
N GLY A 156 -21.62 -5.75 -30.55
CA GLY A 156 -21.68 -5.40 -31.97
C GLY A 156 -20.56 -4.46 -32.44
N SER A 157 -19.77 -3.89 -31.52
CA SER A 157 -18.66 -3.00 -31.86
C SER A 157 -17.44 -3.77 -32.41
N GLU A 158 -16.56 -3.05 -33.12
CA GLU A 158 -15.28 -3.59 -33.61
C GLU A 158 -14.44 -4.21 -32.48
N GLY A 159 -14.49 -3.61 -31.27
CA GLY A 159 -13.76 -4.10 -30.09
C GLY A 159 -14.13 -5.51 -29.62
N PHE A 160 -15.30 -6.04 -30.02
CA PHE A 160 -15.70 -7.42 -29.74
C PHE A 160 -15.68 -8.30 -30.99
N ILE A 161 -16.16 -7.77 -32.13
CA ILE A 161 -16.29 -8.51 -33.38
C ILE A 161 -14.92 -8.87 -33.96
N ASP A 162 -13.94 -7.96 -33.94
CA ASP A 162 -12.62 -8.26 -34.51
C ASP A 162 -11.89 -9.37 -33.74
N PRO A 163 -11.85 -9.36 -32.39
CA PRO A 163 -11.37 -10.50 -31.61
C PRO A 163 -12.11 -11.80 -31.92
N LEU A 164 -13.45 -11.78 -31.97
CA LEU A 164 -14.26 -12.96 -32.27
C LEU A 164 -13.94 -13.51 -33.67
N SER A 165 -13.86 -12.64 -34.66
CA SER A 165 -13.46 -12.94 -36.04
C SER A 165 -12.08 -13.58 -36.08
N GLN A 166 -11.09 -13.00 -35.39
CA GLN A 166 -9.75 -13.57 -35.33
C GLN A 166 -9.73 -14.97 -34.71
N ARG A 167 -10.57 -15.23 -33.71
CA ARG A 167 -10.67 -16.56 -33.09
C ARG A 167 -11.30 -17.59 -34.03
N ILE A 168 -12.36 -17.22 -34.74
CA ILE A 168 -12.95 -18.07 -35.78
C ILE A 168 -11.92 -18.37 -36.88
N LYS A 169 -11.08 -17.39 -37.24
CA LYS A 169 -9.95 -17.58 -38.17
C LYS A 169 -8.90 -18.56 -37.62
N GLN A 170 -8.58 -18.52 -36.32
CA GLN A 170 -7.66 -19.47 -35.67
C GLN A 170 -8.16 -20.92 -35.69
N LEU A 171 -9.48 -21.13 -35.79
CA LEU A 171 -10.07 -22.45 -36.00
C LEU A 171 -9.88 -22.98 -37.43
N GLY A 172 -9.39 -22.15 -38.36
CA GLY A 172 -9.17 -22.51 -39.76
C GLY A 172 -10.40 -22.33 -40.66
N VAL A 173 -11.40 -21.55 -40.23
CA VAL A 173 -12.60 -21.23 -41.02
C VAL A 173 -12.28 -20.27 -42.15
N GLU A 174 -12.79 -20.55 -43.35
CA GLU A 174 -12.59 -19.68 -44.53
C GLU A 174 -13.16 -18.27 -44.34
N GLU A 175 -12.45 -17.28 -44.87
CA GLU A 175 -12.81 -15.85 -44.83
C GLU A 175 -14.27 -15.58 -45.20
N SER A 176 -14.72 -16.13 -46.33
CA SER A 176 -16.06 -15.88 -46.87
C SER A 176 -17.19 -16.43 -46.00
N LYS A 177 -16.92 -17.50 -45.23
CA LYS A 177 -17.90 -18.10 -44.31
C LYS A 177 -17.89 -17.41 -42.97
N ARG A 178 -16.71 -17.04 -42.49
CA ARG A 178 -16.55 -16.23 -41.29
C ARG A 178 -17.33 -14.90 -41.40
N GLN A 179 -17.15 -14.17 -42.51
CA GLN A 179 -17.88 -12.93 -42.72
C GLN A 179 -19.39 -13.16 -42.75
N ARG A 180 -19.86 -14.21 -43.44
CA ARG A 180 -21.28 -14.59 -43.47
C ARG A 180 -21.85 -14.90 -42.08
N LEU A 181 -21.09 -15.58 -41.21
CA LEU A 181 -21.52 -15.87 -39.84
C LEU A 181 -21.64 -14.59 -39.01
N ILE A 182 -20.67 -13.68 -39.12
CA ILE A 182 -20.65 -12.39 -38.41
C ILE A 182 -21.80 -11.50 -38.91
N ASP A 183 -21.97 -11.33 -40.22
CA ASP A 183 -23.04 -10.52 -40.80
C ASP A 183 -24.43 -11.05 -40.39
N ALA A 184 -24.59 -12.38 -40.32
CA ALA A 184 -25.85 -13.00 -39.92
C ALA A 184 -26.22 -12.73 -38.46
N VAL A 185 -25.25 -12.74 -37.53
CA VAL A 185 -25.53 -12.40 -36.12
C VAL A 185 -25.67 -10.90 -35.89
N LEU A 186 -24.98 -10.06 -36.66
CA LEU A 186 -25.10 -8.60 -36.57
C LEU A 186 -26.43 -8.09 -37.12
N ALA A 187 -27.06 -8.81 -38.06
CA ALA A 187 -28.38 -8.47 -38.60
C ALA A 187 -29.52 -8.70 -37.60
N ASP A 188 -29.33 -9.55 -36.58
CA ASP A 188 -30.33 -9.80 -35.54
C ASP A 188 -30.16 -8.75 -34.41
N PRO A 189 -31.21 -8.00 -34.05
CA PRO A 189 -31.16 -7.04 -32.95
C PRO A 189 -31.09 -7.73 -31.57
N SER A 190 -31.35 -9.04 -31.48
CA SER A 190 -31.25 -9.79 -30.23
C SER A 190 -29.80 -10.02 -29.81
N TRP A 191 -29.56 -10.03 -28.50
CA TRP A 191 -28.28 -10.45 -27.91
C TRP A 191 -27.95 -11.93 -28.15
N TYR A 192 -28.97 -12.79 -28.29
CA TYR A 192 -28.79 -14.23 -28.19
C TYR A 192 -27.91 -14.84 -29.31
N PRO A 193 -28.10 -14.53 -30.61
CA PRO A 193 -27.30 -15.16 -31.66
C PRO A 193 -25.82 -14.85 -31.57
N LEU A 194 -25.46 -13.62 -31.20
CA LEU A 194 -24.08 -13.21 -31.03
C LEU A 194 -23.43 -13.94 -29.83
N ALA A 195 -24.15 -14.05 -28.71
CA ALA A 195 -23.70 -14.79 -27.54
C ALA A 195 -23.50 -16.30 -27.84
N VAL A 196 -24.39 -16.89 -28.65
CA VAL A 196 -24.29 -18.28 -29.10
C VAL A 196 -23.08 -18.49 -30.00
N LEU A 197 -22.80 -17.58 -30.95
CA LEU A 197 -21.63 -17.67 -31.82
C LEU A 197 -20.33 -17.62 -31.01
N ASP A 198 -20.26 -16.69 -30.07
CA ASP A 198 -19.12 -16.52 -29.17
C ASP A 198 -18.90 -17.76 -28.28
N ALA A 199 -19.96 -18.26 -27.63
CA ALA A 199 -19.89 -19.45 -26.79
C ALA A 199 -19.52 -20.73 -27.58
N THR A 200 -20.09 -20.89 -28.79
CA THR A 200 -19.75 -22.01 -29.68
C THR A 200 -18.29 -21.93 -30.11
N THR A 201 -17.80 -20.73 -30.43
CA THR A 201 -16.39 -20.52 -30.81
C THR A 201 -15.45 -20.93 -29.68
N ARG A 202 -15.74 -20.55 -28.42
CA ARG A 202 -14.94 -20.98 -27.25
C ARG A 202 -14.95 -22.49 -27.05
N MET A 203 -16.11 -23.12 -27.20
CA MET A 203 -16.26 -24.56 -27.05
C MET A 203 -15.44 -25.31 -28.11
N VAL A 204 -15.54 -24.90 -29.39
CA VAL A 204 -14.79 -25.55 -30.48
C VAL A 204 -13.29 -25.33 -30.34
N ASP A 205 -12.83 -24.13 -29.97
CA ASP A 205 -11.42 -23.84 -29.66
C ASP A 205 -10.89 -24.75 -28.54
N ALA A 206 -11.66 -24.96 -27.47
CA ALA A 206 -11.27 -25.87 -26.40
C ALA A 206 -11.12 -27.34 -26.88
N ILE A 207 -12.02 -27.82 -27.75
CA ILE A 207 -11.94 -29.17 -28.31
C ILE A 207 -10.73 -29.32 -29.25
N VAL A 208 -10.46 -28.31 -30.08
CA VAL A 208 -9.29 -28.29 -30.98
C VAL A 208 -7.99 -28.30 -30.17
N ARG A 209 -7.89 -27.49 -29.11
CA ARG A 209 -6.71 -27.46 -28.22
C ARG A 209 -6.50 -28.76 -27.45
N ALA A 210 -7.58 -29.47 -27.11
CA ALA A 210 -7.51 -30.79 -26.50
C ALA A 210 -7.14 -31.92 -27.49
N GLY A 211 -7.00 -31.60 -28.79
CA GLY A 211 -6.71 -32.56 -29.85
C GLY A 211 -7.92 -33.40 -30.28
N GLY A 212 -9.14 -33.01 -29.89
CA GLY A 212 -10.37 -33.71 -30.23
C GLY A 212 -10.90 -33.42 -31.64
N LEU A 213 -10.48 -32.31 -32.26
CA LEU A 213 -10.84 -31.89 -33.62
C LEU A 213 -9.61 -31.32 -34.34
N LYS A 214 -9.49 -31.53 -35.65
CA LYS A 214 -8.48 -30.84 -36.45
C LYS A 214 -8.95 -29.42 -36.81
N PRO A 215 -8.06 -28.41 -36.78
CA PRO A 215 -8.37 -27.08 -37.31
C PRO A 215 -8.63 -27.17 -38.82
N GLY A 216 -9.48 -26.29 -39.34
CA GLY A 216 -9.95 -26.27 -40.73
C GLY A 216 -11.38 -26.77 -40.86
N LEU A 217 -11.64 -27.62 -41.87
CA LEU A 217 -12.98 -28.07 -42.24
C LEU A 217 -13.73 -28.80 -41.11
N GLU A 218 -13.04 -29.61 -40.31
CA GLU A 218 -13.65 -30.35 -39.18
C GLU A 218 -14.17 -29.37 -38.10
N ALA A 219 -13.32 -28.43 -37.66
CA ALA A 219 -13.71 -27.41 -36.68
C ALA A 219 -14.83 -26.50 -37.22
N GLU A 220 -14.77 -26.13 -38.50
CA GLU A 220 -15.80 -25.33 -39.17
C GLU A 220 -17.17 -26.01 -39.17
N GLN A 221 -17.25 -27.28 -39.57
CA GLN A 221 -18.52 -28.02 -39.62
C GLN A 221 -19.13 -28.18 -38.22
N VAL A 222 -18.30 -28.40 -37.20
CA VAL A 222 -18.74 -28.49 -35.82
C VAL A 222 -19.26 -27.14 -35.33
N LEU A 223 -18.52 -26.05 -35.58
CA LEU A 223 -18.94 -24.68 -35.23
C LEU A 223 -20.31 -24.37 -35.82
N GLU A 224 -20.50 -24.55 -37.13
CA GLU A 224 -21.76 -24.27 -37.79
C GLU A 224 -22.92 -25.12 -37.27
N ARG A 225 -22.67 -26.41 -37.00
CA ARG A 225 -23.72 -27.33 -36.55
C ARG A 225 -24.21 -26.97 -35.15
N PHE A 226 -23.31 -26.71 -34.22
CA PHE A 226 -23.68 -26.31 -32.86
C PHE A 226 -24.32 -24.92 -32.83
N PHE A 227 -23.82 -23.98 -33.63
CA PHE A 227 -24.41 -22.66 -33.79
C PHE A 227 -25.85 -22.74 -34.29
N LYS A 228 -26.10 -23.46 -35.40
CA LYS A 228 -27.46 -23.66 -35.95
C LYS A 228 -28.39 -24.39 -34.98
N GLN A 229 -27.87 -25.42 -34.29
CA GLN A 229 -28.67 -26.19 -33.33
C GLN A 229 -29.11 -25.34 -32.14
N ALA A 230 -28.20 -24.54 -31.56
CA ALA A 230 -28.48 -23.68 -30.42
C ALA A 230 -29.50 -22.56 -30.74
N LEU A 231 -29.53 -22.08 -31.99
CA LEU A 231 -30.56 -21.12 -32.44
C LEU A 231 -31.94 -21.75 -32.65
N SER A 232 -32.02 -23.06 -32.84
CA SER A 232 -33.27 -23.77 -33.19
C SER A 232 -34.05 -24.36 -32.00
N SER A 233 -33.44 -24.44 -30.81
CA SER A 233 -33.99 -25.15 -29.66
C SER A 233 -34.66 -24.22 -28.64
N ASN A 234 -35.94 -24.48 -28.31
CA ASN A 234 -36.68 -23.84 -27.20
C ASN A 234 -36.34 -24.44 -25.80
N GLU A 235 -35.39 -25.38 -25.71
CA GLU A 235 -34.87 -25.95 -24.46
C GLU A 235 -33.33 -25.88 -24.43
N GLN A 236 -32.76 -25.98 -23.22
CA GLN A 236 -31.34 -25.74 -22.85
C GLN A 236 -30.33 -26.00 -23.97
N SER A 237 -29.60 -24.94 -24.36
CA SER A 237 -28.51 -25.01 -25.33
C SER A 237 -27.50 -26.12 -24.99
N ASN A 238 -27.09 -26.90 -25.99
CA ASN A 238 -26.08 -27.96 -25.87
C ASN A 238 -24.64 -27.42 -25.62
N ILE A 239 -24.48 -26.11 -25.46
CA ILE A 239 -23.20 -25.46 -25.16
C ILE A 239 -23.02 -25.38 -23.64
N PRO A 240 -21.99 -26.02 -23.04
CA PRO A 240 -21.78 -25.97 -21.60
C PRO A 240 -21.62 -24.55 -21.05
N LEU A 241 -22.22 -24.29 -19.87
CA LEU A 241 -22.22 -23.00 -19.19
C LEU A 241 -20.85 -22.29 -19.09
N PRO A 242 -19.71 -22.99 -18.88
CA PRO A 242 -18.41 -22.32 -18.77
C PRO A 242 -17.94 -21.55 -20.02
N TYR A 243 -18.50 -21.83 -21.20
CA TYR A 243 -18.11 -21.21 -22.47
C TYR A 243 -18.88 -19.91 -22.79
N TRP A 244 -19.95 -19.64 -22.04
CA TRP A 244 -20.75 -18.44 -22.21
C TRP A 244 -20.08 -17.22 -21.56
N SER A 245 -19.96 -16.14 -22.34
CA SER A 245 -19.53 -14.82 -21.86
C SER A 245 -20.67 -14.07 -21.17
N VAL A 246 -21.91 -14.30 -21.59
CA VAL A 246 -23.13 -13.74 -20.99
C VAL A 246 -24.19 -14.82 -20.77
N GLN A 247 -25.01 -14.65 -19.74
CA GLN A 247 -26.14 -15.52 -19.41
C GLN A 247 -27.34 -14.69 -18.96
N PRO A 248 -28.59 -15.10 -19.23
CA PRO A 248 -29.76 -14.37 -18.73
C PRO A 248 -29.85 -14.48 -17.20
N GLN A 249 -30.07 -13.35 -16.54
CA GLN A 249 -30.31 -13.28 -15.10
C GLN A 249 -31.83 -13.35 -14.85
N PRO A 250 -32.30 -13.91 -13.71
CA PRO A 250 -33.70 -13.78 -13.31
C PRO A 250 -34.12 -12.30 -13.24
N PRO A 251 -35.35 -11.95 -13.65
CA PRO A 251 -35.81 -10.56 -13.68
C PRO A 251 -35.73 -9.92 -12.29
N ASP A 252 -35.28 -8.65 -12.25
CA ASP A 252 -35.23 -7.85 -11.02
C ASP A 252 -36.67 -7.60 -10.53
N PRO A 253 -37.00 -7.87 -9.25
CA PRO A 253 -38.30 -7.54 -8.68
C PRO A 253 -38.75 -6.08 -8.87
N ASN A 254 -37.78 -5.15 -8.98
CA ASN A 254 -38.04 -3.72 -9.13
C ASN A 254 -38.21 -3.27 -10.59
N ASN A 255 -37.74 -4.06 -11.57
CA ASN A 255 -37.83 -3.72 -12.99
C ASN A 255 -38.03 -4.99 -13.86
N PRO A 256 -39.24 -5.59 -13.84
CA PRO A 256 -39.48 -6.89 -14.47
C PRO A 256 -39.49 -6.89 -16.00
N ASP A 257 -39.62 -5.71 -16.62
CA ASP A 257 -39.71 -5.56 -18.09
C ASP A 257 -38.34 -5.45 -18.78
N GLU A 258 -37.25 -5.27 -18.01
CA GLU A 258 -35.91 -5.07 -18.54
C GLU A 258 -35.07 -6.35 -18.38
N LEU A 259 -34.57 -6.88 -19.50
CA LEU A 259 -33.78 -8.11 -19.50
C LEU A 259 -32.33 -7.81 -19.12
N TYR A 260 -31.87 -8.36 -18.00
CA TYR A 260 -30.48 -8.30 -17.58
C TYR A 260 -29.72 -9.58 -17.94
N LEU A 261 -28.48 -9.40 -18.41
CA LEU A 261 -27.52 -10.45 -18.66
C LEU A 261 -26.40 -10.38 -17.62
N LEU A 262 -25.98 -11.53 -17.10
CA LEU A 262 -24.78 -11.66 -16.29
C LEU A 262 -23.57 -11.80 -17.21
N LEU A 263 -22.82 -10.70 -17.40
CA LEU A 263 -21.56 -10.67 -18.13
C LEU A 263 -20.41 -11.23 -17.28
N LYS A 264 -19.58 -12.08 -17.87
CA LYS A 264 -18.40 -12.68 -17.25
C LYS A 264 -17.15 -12.30 -18.04
N GLY A 265 -16.24 -11.57 -17.40
CA GLY A 265 -15.03 -11.09 -18.07
C GLY A 265 -13.94 -10.62 -17.12
N ALA A 266 -12.80 -10.23 -17.70
CA ALA A 266 -11.75 -9.52 -17.01
C ALA A 266 -12.07 -8.01 -17.04
N VAL A 267 -12.01 -7.37 -15.88
CA VAL A 267 -12.13 -5.92 -15.73
C VAL A 267 -10.77 -5.29 -16.00
N LEU A 268 -10.75 -4.26 -16.83
CA LEU A 268 -9.52 -3.59 -17.22
C LEU A 268 -9.76 -2.12 -17.60
N MET A 269 -8.73 -1.31 -17.41
CA MET A 269 -8.68 0.09 -17.85
C MET A 269 -7.70 0.16 -19.03
N GLN A 270 -8.24 0.28 -20.25
CA GLN A 270 -7.45 0.39 -21.48
C GLN A 270 -6.94 1.82 -21.63
N VAL A 271 -5.75 1.98 -22.20
CA VAL A 271 -5.23 3.30 -22.57
C VAL A 271 -4.91 3.31 -24.05
N PHE A 272 -5.50 4.26 -24.79
CA PHE A 272 -5.32 4.38 -26.23
C PHE A 272 -4.17 5.32 -26.59
N GLY A 273 -3.89 6.33 -25.78
CA GLY A 273 -2.84 7.31 -25.99
C GLY A 273 -2.86 8.45 -24.97
N GLN A 274 -2.17 9.54 -25.29
CA GLN A 274 -2.44 10.83 -24.66
C GLN A 274 -3.61 11.51 -25.40
N GLN A 275 -4.43 12.29 -24.70
CA GLN A 275 -5.44 13.13 -25.35
C GLN A 275 -4.74 14.22 -26.17
N GLU A 276 -5.09 14.35 -27.46
CA GLU A 276 -4.63 15.49 -28.26
C GLU A 276 -5.20 16.79 -27.69
N GLU A 277 -4.37 17.82 -27.54
CA GLU A 277 -4.86 19.20 -27.42
C GLU A 277 -5.60 19.51 -28.71
N THR A 278 -6.93 19.52 -28.68
CA THR A 278 -7.75 20.06 -29.76
C THR A 278 -7.49 21.58 -29.85
N VAL A 279 -6.38 21.95 -30.50
CA VAL A 279 -6.26 23.27 -31.11
C VAL A 279 -7.29 23.29 -32.23
N PRO A 280 -8.32 24.16 -32.19
CA PRO A 280 -9.25 24.25 -33.30
C PRO A 280 -8.45 24.63 -34.55
N SER A 281 -8.51 23.79 -35.58
CA SER A 281 -8.06 24.16 -36.91
C SER A 281 -8.77 25.44 -37.32
N THR A 282 -8.00 26.40 -37.81
CA THR A 282 -8.40 27.81 -37.99
C THR A 282 -9.33 28.05 -39.16
N GLU A 283 -10.27 27.15 -39.46
CA GLU A 283 -11.29 27.37 -40.49
C GLU A 283 -12.63 26.81 -40.00
N GLU A 284 -13.62 27.70 -39.99
CA GLU A 284 -15.05 27.52 -39.64
C GLU A 284 -15.40 27.64 -38.15
N VAL A 285 -15.54 28.90 -37.74
CA VAL A 285 -16.29 29.34 -36.55
C VAL A 285 -17.78 29.22 -36.84
N GLU A 286 -18.49 28.38 -36.10
CA GLU A 286 -19.85 28.68 -35.61
C GLU A 286 -19.88 28.38 -34.10
N GLU A 287 -20.61 29.24 -33.39
CA GLU A 287 -20.54 29.50 -31.95
C GLU A 287 -21.03 28.33 -31.09
N GLU A 288 -20.11 27.53 -30.56
CA GLU A 288 -20.28 26.85 -29.27
C GLU A 288 -19.06 27.20 -28.39
N GLU A 289 -19.31 27.66 -27.17
CA GLU A 289 -18.26 28.02 -26.20
C GLU A 289 -17.28 26.83 -26.05
N PRO A 290 -15.96 27.05 -26.08
CA PRO A 290 -15.03 25.97 -25.83
C PRO A 290 -15.25 25.49 -24.39
N ASP A 291 -15.59 24.20 -24.23
CA ASP A 291 -15.57 23.51 -22.94
C ASP A 291 -14.19 23.75 -22.29
N GLU A 292 -14.09 24.76 -21.41
CA GLU A 292 -12.92 24.95 -20.56
C GLU A 292 -12.78 23.67 -19.74
N LYS A 293 -11.74 22.87 -20.02
CA LYS A 293 -11.38 21.70 -19.19
C LYS A 293 -11.44 22.13 -17.74
N ALA A 294 -12.30 21.46 -16.96
CA ALA A 294 -12.46 21.76 -15.54
C ALA A 294 -11.07 21.85 -14.88
N PRO A 295 -10.81 22.89 -14.08
CA PRO A 295 -9.49 23.10 -13.49
C PRO A 295 -9.08 21.85 -12.71
N LEU A 296 -7.85 21.38 -12.95
CA LEU A 296 -7.27 20.24 -12.24
C LEU A 296 -7.39 20.46 -10.73
N SER A 297 -7.72 19.40 -9.99
CA SER A 297 -7.76 19.49 -8.54
C SER A 297 -6.40 19.91 -7.98
N PRO A 298 -6.34 20.62 -6.84
CA PRO A 298 -5.08 21.01 -6.21
C PRO A 298 -4.14 19.83 -5.96
N GLU A 299 -4.69 18.64 -5.64
CA GLU A 299 -3.92 17.42 -5.47
C GLU A 299 -3.25 16.92 -6.76
N LEU A 300 -3.95 17.03 -7.90
CA LEU A 300 -3.42 16.62 -9.21
C LEU A 300 -2.36 17.59 -9.73
N MET A 301 -2.57 18.89 -9.52
CA MET A 301 -1.54 19.91 -9.79
C MET A 301 -0.29 19.66 -8.95
N ALA A 302 -0.44 19.40 -7.66
CA ALA A 302 0.67 19.06 -6.78
C ALA A 302 1.38 17.77 -7.23
N ALA A 303 0.62 16.78 -7.75
CA ALA A 303 1.19 15.54 -8.27
C ALA A 303 2.08 15.78 -9.51
N LEU A 304 1.75 16.73 -10.37
CA LEU A 304 2.54 17.08 -11.55
C LEU A 304 3.77 17.94 -11.21
N GLU A 305 3.65 18.84 -10.24
CA GLU A 305 4.72 19.78 -9.88
C GLU A 305 5.83 19.14 -9.01
N GLU A 306 5.49 18.17 -8.17
CA GLU A 306 6.42 17.59 -7.21
C GLU A 306 7.46 16.66 -7.88
N LYS A 307 8.74 16.92 -7.61
CA LYS A 307 9.85 16.18 -8.23
C LYS A 307 9.94 14.74 -7.71
N PRO A 308 10.20 13.75 -8.58
CA PRO A 308 10.36 12.36 -8.16
C PRO A 308 11.57 12.18 -7.22
N THR A 309 11.38 11.40 -6.16
CA THR A 309 12.45 11.10 -5.20
C THR A 309 13.37 9.98 -5.70
N HIS A 310 14.68 10.18 -5.54
CA HIS A 310 15.70 9.20 -5.95
C HIS A 310 16.36 8.57 -4.71
N PRO A 311 16.04 7.31 -4.37
CA PRO A 311 16.48 6.65 -3.13
C PRO A 311 17.99 6.66 -2.91
N GLY A 312 18.75 6.34 -3.97
CA GLY A 312 20.21 6.27 -3.88
C GLY A 312 20.85 7.63 -3.63
N LEU A 313 20.32 8.68 -4.25
CA LEU A 313 20.80 10.06 -4.05
C LEU A 313 20.46 10.55 -2.65
N GLU A 314 19.28 10.20 -2.12
CA GLU A 314 18.85 10.62 -0.79
C GLU A 314 19.69 9.96 0.32
N ILE A 315 19.99 8.67 0.18
CA ILE A 315 20.93 7.99 1.10
C ILE A 315 22.34 8.59 0.98
N LEU A 316 22.79 8.88 -0.24
CA LEU A 316 24.08 9.52 -0.43
C LEU A 316 24.12 10.92 0.22
N ARG A 317 23.04 11.69 0.15
CA ARG A 317 22.89 12.99 0.83
C ARG A 317 22.96 12.81 2.36
N LEU A 318 22.22 11.86 2.92
CA LEU A 318 22.25 11.55 4.35
C LEU A 318 23.65 11.12 4.83
N LEU A 319 24.37 10.32 4.03
CA LEU A 319 25.76 9.94 4.33
C LEU A 319 26.73 11.11 4.17
N LYS A 320 26.51 12.01 3.22
CA LYS A 320 27.34 13.21 2.99
C LYS A 320 27.23 14.23 4.13
N GLN A 321 26.05 14.33 4.77
CA GLN A 321 25.85 15.20 5.93
C GLN A 321 26.76 14.86 7.11
N ASP A 322 27.25 13.62 7.20
CA ASP A 322 28.20 13.17 8.22
C ASP A 322 29.68 13.44 7.84
N GLY A 323 29.91 14.03 6.66
CA GLY A 323 31.22 14.32 6.08
C GLY A 323 31.74 13.24 5.14
N LEU A 324 32.48 13.65 4.10
CA LEU A 324 33.01 12.75 3.06
C LEU A 324 34.30 12.00 3.45
N LEU A 325 34.93 12.38 4.56
CA LEU A 325 36.22 11.79 4.98
C LEU A 325 36.10 10.31 5.32
N ILE A 326 35.10 9.93 6.12
CA ILE A 326 34.95 8.54 6.58
C ILE A 326 34.68 7.59 5.40
N PRO A 327 33.70 7.84 4.50
CA PRO A 327 33.50 7.00 3.32
C PRO A 327 34.74 6.90 2.43
N SER A 328 35.47 8.00 2.22
CA SER A 328 36.66 8.02 1.37
C SER A 328 37.80 7.18 1.94
N VAL A 329 38.10 7.35 3.24
CA VAL A 329 39.11 6.53 3.96
C VAL A 329 38.74 5.06 3.92
N VAL A 330 37.46 4.75 4.07
CA VAL A 330 36.94 3.37 4.05
C VAL A 330 37.10 2.73 2.66
N VAL A 331 36.82 3.46 1.57
CA VAL A 331 37.05 2.96 0.20
C VAL A 331 38.54 2.73 -0.09
N ILE A 332 39.41 3.64 0.35
CA ILE A 332 40.87 3.46 0.22
C ILE A 332 41.33 2.24 1.02
N ALA A 333 40.89 2.11 2.26
CA ALA A 333 41.24 0.97 3.11
C ALA A 333 40.70 -0.36 2.55
N LEU A 334 39.52 -0.37 1.91
CA LEU A 334 39.04 -1.55 1.16
C LEU A 334 39.94 -1.91 0.00
N PHE A 335 40.38 -0.92 -0.78
CA PHE A 335 41.29 -1.17 -1.89
C PHE A 335 42.61 -1.76 -1.38
N VAL A 336 43.18 -1.19 -0.32
CA VAL A 336 44.39 -1.71 0.34
C VAL A 336 44.16 -3.13 0.86
N ALA A 337 43.06 -3.40 1.58
CA ALA A 337 42.71 -4.74 2.06
C ALA A 337 42.62 -5.76 0.92
N THR A 338 41.97 -5.37 -0.17
CA THR A 338 41.75 -6.21 -1.35
C THR A 338 43.06 -6.46 -2.09
N LEU A 339 43.91 -5.44 -2.22
CA LEU A 339 45.25 -5.55 -2.76
C LEU A 339 46.13 -6.48 -1.90
N SER A 340 46.02 -6.41 -0.57
CA SER A 340 46.75 -7.29 0.33
C SER A 340 46.45 -8.77 0.09
N VAL A 341 45.20 -9.14 -0.19
CA VAL A 341 44.81 -10.51 -0.55
C VAL A 341 45.42 -10.96 -1.88
N SER A 342 45.54 -10.06 -2.86
CA SER A 342 46.22 -10.36 -4.12
C SER A 342 47.73 -10.52 -3.93
N ILE A 343 48.34 -9.68 -3.09
CA ILE A 343 49.76 -9.77 -2.72
C ILE A 343 50.04 -11.05 -1.93
N GLU A 344 49.16 -11.45 -1.02
CA GLU A 344 49.26 -12.72 -0.28
C GLU A 344 49.41 -13.91 -1.25
N ALA A 345 48.59 -13.99 -2.29
CA ALA A 345 48.66 -15.05 -3.28
C ALA A 345 50.01 -15.04 -4.05
N LEU A 346 50.53 -13.84 -4.37
CA LEU A 346 51.86 -13.67 -4.98
C LEU A 346 53.00 -14.04 -4.03
N LEU A 347 52.91 -13.68 -2.75
CA LEU A 347 53.88 -14.05 -1.72
C LEU A 347 53.90 -15.55 -1.48
N PHE A 348 52.73 -16.21 -1.54
CA PHE A 348 52.64 -17.67 -1.45
C PHE A 348 53.34 -18.36 -2.64
N ARG A 349 53.16 -17.84 -3.87
CA ARG A 349 53.95 -18.26 -5.03
C ARG A 349 55.45 -18.05 -4.81
N GLY A 350 55.83 -16.86 -4.37
CA GLY A 350 57.23 -16.51 -4.10
C GLY A 350 57.87 -17.41 -3.04
N LEU A 351 57.13 -17.84 -2.01
CA LEU A 351 57.62 -18.79 -1.01
C LEU A 351 57.96 -20.16 -1.61
N LEU A 352 57.17 -20.64 -2.59
CA LEU A 352 57.41 -21.92 -3.27
C LEU A 352 58.66 -21.88 -4.17
N GLU A 353 58.91 -20.75 -4.83
CA GLU A 353 60.09 -20.54 -5.68
C GLU A 353 61.35 -20.26 -4.85
N ILE A 354 61.28 -19.29 -3.93
CA ILE A 354 62.40 -18.84 -3.11
C ILE A 354 62.77 -19.90 -2.06
N GLY A 355 61.80 -20.68 -1.56
CA GLY A 355 62.06 -21.78 -0.62
C GLY A 355 63.05 -22.82 -1.17
N GLN A 356 63.14 -22.95 -2.48
CA GLN A 356 64.12 -23.83 -3.16
C GLN A 356 65.50 -23.18 -3.27
N SER A 357 65.59 -21.84 -3.34
CA SER A 357 66.86 -21.10 -3.45
C SER A 357 67.46 -20.66 -2.10
N LEU A 358 66.70 -20.72 -1.00
CA LEU A 358 67.19 -20.40 0.34
C LEU A 358 67.86 -21.63 0.96
N GLU A 359 69.19 -21.68 0.98
CA GLU A 359 69.95 -22.79 1.56
C GLU A 359 70.04 -22.72 3.10
N LEU A 360 70.03 -21.52 3.69
CA LEU A 360 70.16 -21.33 5.12
C LEU A 360 68.81 -21.36 5.84
N VAL A 361 68.73 -22.16 6.91
CA VAL A 361 67.53 -22.27 7.78
C VAL A 361 67.09 -20.90 8.31
N GLY A 362 68.03 -20.01 8.67
CA GLY A 362 67.71 -18.67 9.16
C GLY A 362 67.00 -17.79 8.12
N GLN A 363 67.32 -17.91 6.84
CA GLN A 363 66.66 -17.15 5.77
C GLN A 363 65.23 -17.67 5.52
N ARG A 364 65.02 -18.99 5.60
CA ARG A 364 63.68 -19.59 5.51
C ARG A 364 62.78 -19.15 6.65
N ILE A 365 63.30 -19.15 7.87
CA ILE A 365 62.59 -18.65 9.06
C ILE A 365 62.25 -17.16 8.89
N GLY A 366 63.20 -16.35 8.39
CA GLY A 366 62.96 -14.93 8.11
C GLY A 366 61.87 -14.67 7.07
N ALA A 367 61.86 -15.42 5.96
CA ALA A 367 60.84 -15.31 4.92
C ALA A 367 59.44 -15.70 5.44
N VAL A 368 59.34 -16.80 6.19
CA VAL A 368 58.08 -17.21 6.83
C VAL A 368 57.61 -16.17 7.85
N ALA A 369 58.52 -15.61 8.65
CA ALA A 369 58.18 -14.55 9.61
C ALA A 369 57.68 -13.27 8.91
N ALA A 370 58.28 -12.89 7.77
CA ALA A 370 57.82 -11.74 6.98
C ALA A 370 56.42 -11.94 6.39
N ILE A 371 56.11 -13.16 5.89
CA ILE A 371 54.77 -13.51 5.42
C ILE A 371 53.76 -13.49 6.58
N LEU A 372 54.10 -14.11 7.73
CA LEU A 372 53.23 -14.07 8.91
C LEU A 372 52.99 -12.64 9.40
N PHE A 373 54.01 -11.78 9.36
CA PHE A 373 53.87 -10.36 9.68
C PHE A 373 52.93 -9.64 8.70
N PHE A 374 53.09 -9.88 7.39
CA PHE A 374 52.20 -9.34 6.37
C PHE A 374 50.75 -9.80 6.55
N LEU A 375 50.52 -11.10 6.73
CA LEU A 375 49.20 -11.68 6.98
C LEU A 375 48.55 -11.11 8.24
N THR A 376 49.33 -10.96 9.31
CA THR A 376 48.86 -10.34 10.55
C THR A 376 48.50 -8.87 10.34
N GLY A 377 49.32 -8.12 9.59
CA GLY A 377 49.02 -6.73 9.22
C GLY A 377 47.74 -6.59 8.39
N ALA A 378 47.54 -7.49 7.40
CA ALA A 378 46.31 -7.53 6.60
C ALA A 378 45.08 -7.84 7.46
N LEU A 379 45.17 -8.80 8.38
CA LEU A 379 44.09 -9.15 9.30
C LEU A 379 43.78 -8.02 10.30
N LEU A 380 44.81 -7.32 10.79
CA LEU A 380 44.64 -6.15 11.65
C LEU A 380 43.96 -4.97 10.95
N LEU A 381 44.00 -4.90 9.61
CA LEU A 381 43.32 -3.88 8.81
C LEU A 381 41.83 -4.18 8.60
N GLU A 382 41.42 -5.45 8.61
CA GLU A 382 40.02 -5.88 8.46
C GLU A 382 39.15 -5.54 9.70
N PHE A 383 39.73 -5.58 10.90
CA PHE A 383 39.02 -5.25 12.15
C PHE A 383 38.52 -3.79 12.22
N PRO A 384 39.35 -2.75 11.99
CA PRO A 384 38.88 -1.37 12.00
C PRO A 384 37.92 -1.08 10.85
N LEU A 385 38.11 -1.68 9.67
CA LEU A 385 37.17 -1.59 8.55
C LEU A 385 35.77 -2.07 8.95
N SER A 386 35.68 -3.27 9.52
CA SER A 386 34.43 -3.86 9.99
C SER A 386 33.79 -3.03 11.12
N SER A 387 34.62 -2.50 12.03
CA SER A 387 34.17 -1.68 13.15
C SER A 387 33.61 -0.32 12.70
N ILE A 388 34.30 0.38 11.79
CA ILE A 388 33.83 1.64 11.21
C ILE A 388 32.52 1.40 10.45
N MET A 389 32.43 0.29 9.71
CA MET A 389 31.22 -0.08 8.98
C MET A 389 30.01 -0.21 9.91
N MET A 390 30.15 -0.96 11.00
CA MET A 390 29.05 -1.14 11.95
C MET A 390 28.61 0.20 12.57
N ARG A 391 29.52 1.16 12.77
CA ARG A 391 29.16 2.50 13.25
C ARG A 391 28.39 3.30 12.20
N VAL A 392 28.81 3.28 10.93
CA VAL A 392 28.11 3.96 9.83
C VAL A 392 26.69 3.39 9.69
N SER A 393 26.55 2.06 9.69
CA SER A 393 25.25 1.37 9.65
C SER A 393 24.32 1.78 10.80
N ARG A 394 24.82 1.85 12.03
CA ARG A 394 24.02 2.24 13.21
C ARG A 394 23.64 3.72 13.19
N ARG A 395 24.53 4.61 12.73
CA ARG A 395 24.24 6.04 12.60
C ARG A 395 23.12 6.29 11.59
N LEU A 396 23.19 5.64 10.43
CA LEU A 396 22.14 5.70 9.42
C LEU A 396 20.80 5.22 10.00
N GLU A 397 20.78 4.07 10.69
CA GLU A 397 19.56 3.55 11.34
C GLU A 397 18.98 4.56 12.35
N ASN A 398 19.80 5.09 13.26
CA ASN A 398 19.35 6.02 14.29
C ASN A 398 18.78 7.32 13.68
N ARG A 399 19.44 7.88 12.65
CA ARG A 399 18.98 9.09 11.98
C ARG A 399 17.62 8.89 11.33
N LEU A 400 17.46 7.77 10.62
CA LEU A 400 16.19 7.42 9.99
C LEU A 400 15.08 7.18 11.02
N ARG A 401 15.40 6.56 12.18
CA ARG A 401 14.44 6.39 13.28
C ARG A 401 13.98 7.71 13.88
N VAL A 402 14.90 8.64 14.11
CA VAL A 402 14.57 9.97 14.65
C VAL A 402 13.73 10.75 13.65
N ALA A 403 14.16 10.81 12.38
CA ALA A 403 13.41 11.48 11.33
C ALA A 403 11.99 10.91 11.18
N PHE A 404 11.84 9.58 11.22
CA PHE A 404 10.53 8.94 11.15
C PHE A 404 9.65 9.26 12.37
N LEU A 405 10.23 9.26 13.58
CA LEU A 405 9.52 9.60 14.81
C LEU A 405 9.09 11.06 14.85
N GLU A 406 9.95 11.98 14.40
CA GLU A 406 9.63 13.42 14.32
C GLU A 406 8.57 13.72 13.26
N LYS A 407 8.54 12.93 12.17
CA LYS A 407 7.59 13.11 11.08
C LYS A 407 6.18 12.64 11.42
N ILE A 408 6.02 11.50 12.10
CA ILE A 408 4.70 10.88 12.39
C ILE A 408 3.67 11.90 12.92
N PRO A 409 3.94 12.70 13.96
CA PRO A 409 2.94 13.62 14.52
C PRO A 409 2.62 14.84 13.64
N ARG A 410 3.38 15.06 12.56
CA ARG A 410 3.22 16.20 11.64
C ARG A 410 2.53 15.83 10.32
N LEU A 411 2.31 14.54 10.10
CA LEU A 411 1.53 14.05 8.97
C LEU A 411 0.05 14.25 9.28
N GLY A 412 -0.72 14.79 8.34
CA GLY A 412 -2.17 14.99 8.51
C GLY A 412 -2.94 13.66 8.52
N ASP A 413 -4.12 13.63 9.13
CA ASP A 413 -4.83 12.36 9.40
C ASP A 413 -5.30 11.62 8.16
N ARG A 414 -5.56 12.30 7.03
CA ARG A 414 -5.82 11.64 5.74
C ARG A 414 -4.70 10.66 5.37
N TYR A 415 -3.45 10.97 5.73
CA TYR A 415 -2.31 10.08 5.53
C TYR A 415 -2.43 8.77 6.34
N PHE A 416 -2.90 8.86 7.59
CA PHE A 416 -3.08 7.70 8.48
C PHE A 416 -4.36 6.94 8.20
N HIS A 417 -5.45 7.59 7.82
CA HIS A 417 -6.69 6.90 7.45
C HIS A 417 -6.52 6.04 6.21
N SER A 418 -5.74 6.50 5.24
CA SER A 418 -5.45 5.73 4.03
C SER A 418 -4.46 4.57 4.22
N ARG A 419 -3.80 4.44 5.39
CA ARG A 419 -2.75 3.45 5.64
C ARG A 419 -3.02 2.65 6.91
N LEU A 420 -2.94 1.32 6.81
CA LEU A 420 -3.05 0.47 7.99
C LEU A 420 -1.96 0.78 9.02
N THR A 421 -2.34 0.88 10.30
CA THR A 421 -1.39 1.04 11.42
C THR A 421 -0.38 -0.11 11.48
N SER A 422 -0.77 -1.32 11.05
CA SER A 422 0.12 -2.47 10.93
C SER A 422 1.22 -2.26 9.89
N ASP A 423 0.92 -1.60 8.76
CA ASP A 423 1.91 -1.24 7.73
C ASP A 423 2.90 -0.20 8.27
N MET A 424 2.42 0.85 8.92
CA MET A 424 3.29 1.87 9.53
C MET A 424 4.20 1.29 10.63
N THR A 425 3.67 0.36 11.43
CA THR A 425 4.44 -0.39 12.42
C THR A 425 5.50 -1.28 11.76
N GLN A 426 5.13 -1.97 10.67
CA GLN A 426 6.06 -2.78 9.90
C GLN A 426 7.18 -1.92 9.30
N ARG A 427 6.89 -0.75 8.73
CA ARG A 427 7.90 0.19 8.23
C ARG A 427 8.86 0.64 9.33
N ALA A 428 8.32 0.95 10.52
CA ALA A 428 9.13 1.30 11.69
C ALA A 428 10.06 0.14 12.14
N HIS A 429 9.61 -1.11 11.98
CA HIS A 429 10.42 -2.30 12.24
C HIS A 429 11.48 -2.53 11.14
N GLU A 430 11.10 -2.35 9.87
CA GLU A 430 11.95 -2.53 8.69
C GLU A 430 13.12 -1.53 8.62
N LEU A 431 13.05 -0.39 9.33
CA LEU A 431 14.19 0.52 9.54
C LEU A 431 15.46 -0.21 9.97
N ARG A 432 15.34 -1.25 10.82
CA ARG A 432 16.49 -2.07 11.24
C ARG A 432 17.14 -2.78 10.06
N GLN A 433 16.39 -3.18 9.05
CA GLN A 433 16.91 -3.90 7.89
C GLN A 433 17.66 -2.97 6.93
N LEU A 434 17.38 -1.66 6.96
CA LEU A 434 18.11 -0.65 6.18
C LEU A 434 19.56 -0.43 6.66
N ARG A 435 19.89 -0.85 7.89
CA ARG A 435 21.28 -0.82 8.39
C ARG A 435 22.26 -1.63 7.53
N ALA A 436 21.77 -2.57 6.72
CA ALA A 436 22.58 -3.40 5.83
C ALA A 436 23.05 -2.65 4.56
N LEU A 437 22.46 -1.50 4.23
CA LEU A 437 22.77 -0.76 3.01
C LEU A 437 24.25 -0.34 2.88
N PRO A 438 24.87 0.28 3.91
CA PRO A 438 26.30 0.58 3.84
C PRO A 438 27.17 -0.65 3.62
N SER A 439 26.85 -1.78 4.28
CA SER A 439 27.59 -3.03 4.07
C SER A 439 27.42 -3.61 2.67
N ILE A 440 26.24 -3.49 2.05
CA ILE A 440 25.99 -3.97 0.69
C ILE A 440 26.78 -3.12 -0.32
N GLY A 441 26.74 -1.79 -0.21
CA GLY A 441 27.52 -0.90 -1.07
C GLY A 441 29.03 -1.15 -0.96
N MET A 442 29.50 -1.51 0.22
CA MET A 442 30.89 -1.84 0.47
C MET A 442 31.30 -3.21 -0.07
N SER A 443 30.44 -4.22 0.10
CA SER A 443 30.62 -5.53 -0.52
C SER A 443 30.67 -5.40 -2.03
N PHE A 444 29.81 -4.56 -2.63
CA PHE A 444 29.86 -4.25 -4.06
C PHE A 444 31.23 -3.71 -4.49
N ILE A 445 31.73 -2.67 -3.82
CA ILE A 445 33.03 -2.05 -4.12
C ILE A 445 34.18 -3.04 -3.92
N ARG A 446 34.15 -3.82 -2.83
CA ARG A 446 35.17 -4.83 -2.51
C ARG A 446 35.21 -5.93 -3.57
N LEU A 447 34.05 -6.47 -3.95
CA LEU A 447 33.95 -7.51 -4.99
C LEU A 447 34.38 -6.98 -6.35
N LEU A 448 34.02 -5.73 -6.69
CA LEU A 448 34.49 -5.07 -7.90
C LEU A 448 36.02 -4.99 -7.94
N PHE A 449 36.67 -4.53 -6.87
CA PHE A 449 38.13 -4.52 -6.78
C PHE A 449 38.73 -5.92 -6.85
N GLN A 450 38.13 -6.92 -6.19
CA GLN A 450 38.62 -8.30 -6.22
C GLN A 450 38.55 -8.89 -7.63
N ILE A 451 37.44 -8.71 -8.35
CA ILE A 451 37.28 -9.18 -9.73
C ILE A 451 38.32 -8.53 -10.64
N ILE A 452 38.49 -7.20 -10.55
CA ILE A 452 39.46 -6.46 -11.36
C ILE A 452 40.89 -6.94 -11.08
N LEU A 453 41.29 -7.04 -9.81
CA LEU A 453 42.64 -7.47 -9.44
C LEU A 453 42.90 -8.94 -9.78
N THR A 454 41.91 -9.84 -9.61
CA THR A 454 42.05 -11.25 -9.98
C THR A 454 42.16 -11.42 -11.50
N ALA A 455 41.32 -10.73 -12.29
CA ALA A 455 41.41 -10.75 -13.75
C ALA A 455 42.76 -10.17 -14.23
N ALA A 456 43.18 -9.02 -13.69
CA ALA A 456 44.48 -8.43 -13.99
C ALA A 456 45.64 -9.38 -13.61
N GLY A 457 45.56 -10.05 -12.45
CA GLY A 457 46.54 -11.03 -12.02
C GLY A 457 46.69 -12.20 -13.00
N ILE A 458 45.57 -12.75 -13.49
CA ILE A 458 45.58 -13.82 -14.50
C ILE A 458 46.22 -13.34 -15.82
N ILE A 459 45.84 -12.14 -16.29
CA ILE A 459 46.35 -11.56 -17.54
C ILE A 459 47.85 -11.26 -17.46
N LEU A 460 48.31 -10.70 -16.34
CA LEU A 460 49.73 -10.40 -16.13
C LEU A 460 50.59 -11.67 -16.04
N LEU A 461 50.01 -12.76 -15.51
CA LEU A 461 50.71 -14.04 -15.34
C LEU A 461 50.77 -14.87 -16.63
N ASN A 462 49.70 -14.83 -17.43
CA ASN A 462 49.67 -15.47 -18.76
C ASN A 462 49.04 -14.52 -19.80
N PRO A 463 49.84 -13.64 -20.44
CA PRO A 463 49.36 -12.75 -21.49
C PRO A 463 48.76 -13.49 -22.70
N GLY A 464 49.19 -14.73 -22.99
CA GLY A 464 48.64 -15.55 -24.07
C GLY A 464 47.18 -15.95 -23.85
N SER A 465 46.77 -16.10 -22.59
CA SER A 465 45.40 -16.43 -22.18
C SER A 465 44.48 -15.22 -21.99
N THR A 466 44.88 -14.00 -22.38
CA THR A 466 44.12 -12.76 -22.09
C THR A 466 42.65 -12.84 -22.53
N LEU A 467 42.40 -13.32 -23.75
CA LEU A 467 41.04 -13.45 -24.28
C LEU A 467 40.20 -14.43 -23.43
N ILE A 468 40.78 -15.55 -23.03
CA ILE A 468 40.11 -16.59 -22.22
C ILE A 468 39.82 -16.04 -20.82
N ALA A 469 40.75 -15.30 -20.21
CA ALA A 469 40.56 -14.67 -18.91
C ALA A 469 39.45 -13.61 -18.93
N ILE A 470 39.35 -12.82 -19.99
CA ILE A 470 38.25 -11.87 -20.19
C ILE A 470 36.92 -12.61 -20.36
N LEU A 471 36.86 -13.66 -21.18
CA LEU A 471 35.66 -14.47 -21.36
C LEU A 471 35.23 -15.16 -20.05
N ALA A 472 36.17 -15.68 -19.27
CA ALA A 472 35.90 -16.27 -17.96
C ALA A 472 35.32 -15.23 -16.98
N THR A 473 35.86 -14.00 -16.99
CA THR A 473 35.36 -12.90 -16.16
C THR A 473 33.97 -12.45 -16.60
N ILE A 474 33.75 -12.29 -17.92
CA ILE A 474 32.45 -11.97 -18.51
C ILE A 474 31.44 -13.07 -18.21
N PHE A 475 31.83 -14.34 -18.26
CA PHE A 475 30.95 -15.45 -17.91
C PHE A 475 30.57 -15.42 -16.43
N ALA A 476 31.55 -15.25 -15.53
CA ALA A 476 31.32 -15.20 -14.09
C ALA A 476 30.39 -14.04 -13.68
N VAL A 477 30.54 -12.86 -14.27
CA VAL A 477 29.66 -11.70 -13.99
C VAL A 477 28.35 -11.75 -14.80
N GLY A 478 28.43 -12.19 -16.05
CA GLY A 478 27.29 -12.25 -16.98
C GLY A 478 26.26 -13.28 -16.58
N MET A 479 26.69 -14.47 -16.12
CA MET A 479 25.78 -15.49 -15.59
C MET A 479 24.98 -14.96 -14.38
N SER A 480 25.64 -14.18 -13.51
CA SER A 480 25.02 -13.53 -12.37
C SER A 480 23.96 -12.49 -12.76
N ILE A 481 24.13 -11.78 -13.89
CA ILE A 481 23.17 -10.80 -14.40
C ILE A 481 22.01 -11.49 -15.13
N ILE A 482 22.29 -12.47 -15.98
CA ILE A 482 21.29 -13.17 -16.80
C ILE A 482 20.32 -13.99 -15.93
N SER A 483 20.81 -14.57 -14.83
CA SER A 483 19.97 -15.36 -13.92
C SER A 483 19.05 -14.54 -13.02
N GLN A 484 19.24 -13.22 -12.92
CA GLN A 484 18.49 -12.39 -11.97
C GLN A 484 16.98 -12.39 -12.14
N PRO A 485 16.41 -12.22 -13.35
CA PRO A 485 14.97 -12.11 -13.51
C PRO A 485 14.23 -13.34 -12.97
N LEU A 486 14.82 -14.52 -13.17
CA LEU A 486 14.27 -15.79 -12.69
C LEU A 486 14.33 -15.90 -11.17
N LEU A 487 15.48 -15.54 -10.56
CA LEU A 487 15.64 -15.58 -9.10
C LEU A 487 14.75 -14.56 -8.39
N ILE A 488 14.65 -13.35 -8.94
CA ILE A 488 13.80 -12.28 -8.42
C ILE A 488 12.33 -12.71 -8.43
N GLU A 489 11.83 -13.31 -9.53
CA GLU A 489 10.44 -13.81 -9.59
C GLU A 489 10.14 -14.82 -8.47
N HIS A 490 11.04 -15.79 -8.27
CA HIS A 490 10.84 -16.84 -7.28
C HIS A 490 11.00 -16.35 -5.83
N ASP A 491 11.94 -15.44 -5.57
CA ASP A 491 12.10 -14.79 -4.26
C ASP A 491 10.84 -14.00 -3.88
N LEU A 492 10.22 -13.33 -4.84
CA LEU A 492 9.00 -12.57 -4.61
C LEU A 492 7.80 -13.47 -4.28
N LEU A 493 7.61 -14.57 -5.04
CA LEU A 493 6.57 -15.54 -4.72
C LEU A 493 6.74 -16.12 -3.30
N LEU A 494 7.98 -16.43 -2.92
CA LEU A 494 8.31 -16.87 -1.57
C LEU A 494 7.90 -15.84 -0.51
N ARG A 495 8.21 -14.56 -0.74
CA ARG A 495 7.86 -13.45 0.16
C ARG A 495 6.37 -13.21 0.25
N THR A 496 5.63 -13.25 -0.86
CA THR A 496 4.16 -13.10 -0.86
C THR A 496 3.51 -14.17 0.02
N HIS A 497 3.94 -15.43 -0.10
CA HIS A 497 3.44 -16.49 0.78
C HIS A 497 3.89 -16.34 2.24
N SER A 498 5.10 -15.82 2.48
CA SER A 498 5.56 -15.53 3.84
C SER A 498 4.73 -14.42 4.50
N ALA A 499 4.39 -13.37 3.75
CA ALA A 499 3.55 -12.28 4.23
C ALA A 499 2.13 -12.75 4.57
N ALA A 500 1.54 -13.60 3.70
CA ALA A 500 0.23 -14.19 3.95
C ALA A 500 0.19 -15.00 5.26
N LEU A 501 1.24 -15.78 5.56
CA LEU A 501 1.37 -16.50 6.83
C LEU A 501 1.48 -15.54 8.04
N SER A 502 2.29 -14.49 7.93
CA SER A 502 2.44 -13.49 9.00
C SER A 502 1.12 -12.77 9.32
N ARG A 503 0.36 -12.39 8.28
CA ARG A 503 -0.97 -11.78 8.43
C ARG A 503 -1.94 -12.74 9.11
N PHE A 504 -2.02 -13.97 8.63
CA PHE A 504 -2.85 -15.01 9.24
C PHE A 504 -2.56 -15.20 10.74
N TYR A 505 -1.28 -15.18 11.14
CA TYR A 505 -0.93 -15.28 12.56
C TYR A 505 -1.41 -14.08 13.38
N LEU A 506 -1.31 -12.86 12.85
CA LEU A 506 -1.82 -11.67 13.52
C LEU A 506 -3.34 -11.75 13.70
N ASP A 507 -4.08 -12.06 12.64
CA ASP A 507 -5.54 -12.17 12.65
C ASP A 507 -6.00 -13.27 13.62
N ALA A 508 -5.33 -14.43 13.62
CA ALA A 508 -5.61 -15.52 14.54
C ALA A 508 -5.32 -15.16 16.01
N LEU A 509 -4.29 -14.34 16.28
CA LEU A 509 -3.97 -13.88 17.63
C LEU A 509 -4.96 -12.81 18.13
N LEU A 510 -5.37 -11.88 17.26
CA LEU A 510 -6.42 -10.89 17.56
C LEU A 510 -7.77 -11.58 17.83
N GLY A 511 -8.09 -12.64 17.09
CA GLY A 511 -9.30 -13.45 17.23
C GLY A 511 -9.20 -14.63 18.19
N LEU A 512 -8.15 -14.71 19.03
CA LEU A 512 -7.84 -15.93 19.80
C LEU A 512 -8.99 -16.37 20.73
N THR A 513 -9.63 -15.43 21.42
CA THR A 513 -10.74 -15.73 22.34
C THR A 513 -11.95 -16.29 21.58
N PRO A 514 -12.49 -15.63 20.54
CA PRO A 514 -13.52 -16.22 19.69
C PRO A 514 -13.16 -17.60 19.13
N ILE A 515 -11.94 -17.77 18.60
CA ILE A 515 -11.48 -19.06 18.04
C ILE A 515 -11.58 -20.18 19.07
N ARG A 516 -11.12 -19.93 20.30
CA ARG A 516 -11.16 -20.92 21.41
C ARG A 516 -12.59 -21.17 21.90
N THR A 517 -13.40 -20.12 22.03
CA THR A 517 -14.79 -20.23 22.52
C THR A 517 -15.67 -20.99 21.53
N HIS A 518 -15.46 -20.81 20.23
CA HIS A 518 -16.21 -21.50 19.17
C HIS A 518 -15.64 -22.89 18.84
N GLY A 519 -14.49 -23.30 19.38
CA GLY A 519 -13.83 -24.56 19.01
C GLY A 519 -13.44 -24.60 17.53
N ALA A 520 -13.01 -23.46 16.99
CA ALA A 520 -12.73 -23.28 15.56
C ALA A 520 -11.33 -23.78 15.15
N GLU A 521 -10.61 -24.53 16.00
CA GLU A 521 -9.19 -24.87 15.77
C GLU A 521 -9.00 -25.66 14.47
N ARG A 522 -9.96 -26.50 14.09
CA ARG A 522 -9.89 -27.30 12.86
C ARG A 522 -10.01 -26.42 11.60
N ALA A 523 -10.85 -25.40 11.63
CA ALA A 523 -11.03 -24.49 10.50
C ALA A 523 -9.75 -23.65 10.31
N VAL A 524 -9.28 -23.03 11.39
CA VAL A 524 -8.04 -22.25 11.42
C VAL A 524 -6.83 -23.09 10.99
N ARG A 525 -6.72 -24.34 11.48
CA ARG A 525 -5.62 -25.24 11.07
C ARG A 525 -5.64 -25.56 9.57
N ARG A 526 -6.80 -25.82 8.97
CA ARG A 526 -6.90 -26.13 7.54
C ARG A 526 -6.44 -24.96 6.67
N GLU A 527 -6.83 -23.76 7.04
CA GLU A 527 -6.41 -22.54 6.35
C GLU A 527 -4.89 -22.33 6.48
N HIS A 528 -4.35 -22.47 7.70
CA HIS A 528 -2.92 -22.42 7.95
C HIS A 528 -2.14 -23.45 7.13
N GLU A 529 -2.56 -24.72 7.14
CA GLU A 529 -1.94 -25.80 6.37
C GLU A 529 -1.91 -25.46 4.87
N SER A 530 -2.99 -24.90 4.33
CA SER A 530 -3.03 -24.48 2.92
C SER A 530 -2.01 -23.39 2.61
N LEU A 531 -1.85 -22.40 3.48
CA LEU A 531 -0.87 -21.32 3.30
C LEU A 531 0.57 -21.85 3.45
N LEU A 532 0.79 -22.73 4.42
CA LEU A 532 2.08 -23.34 4.70
C LEU A 532 2.56 -24.21 3.53
N VAL A 533 1.68 -25.04 2.94
CA VAL A 533 2.04 -25.87 1.78
C VAL A 533 2.45 -25.01 0.59
N LYS A 534 1.71 -23.93 0.30
CA LYS A 534 2.06 -22.98 -0.76
C LYS A 534 3.42 -22.34 -0.52
N TRP A 535 3.68 -21.89 0.72
CA TRP A 535 4.98 -21.35 1.11
C TRP A 535 6.12 -22.36 0.95
N VAL A 536 5.97 -23.59 1.42
CA VAL A 536 6.97 -24.66 1.26
C VAL A 536 7.25 -24.94 -0.22
N GLN A 537 6.21 -25.04 -1.05
CA GLN A 537 6.38 -25.26 -2.49
C GLN A 537 7.12 -24.11 -3.18
N ALA A 538 6.80 -22.87 -2.86
CA ALA A 538 7.50 -21.70 -3.37
C ALA A 538 8.98 -21.68 -2.92
N ASN A 539 9.22 -21.99 -1.65
CA ASN A 539 10.56 -22.07 -1.07
C ASN A 539 11.42 -23.15 -1.76
N MET A 540 10.88 -24.34 -1.95
CA MET A 540 11.57 -25.43 -2.65
C MET A 540 11.85 -25.07 -4.11
N LYS A 541 10.93 -24.40 -4.81
CA LYS A 541 11.15 -23.94 -6.20
C LYS A 541 12.27 -22.92 -6.26
N PHE A 542 12.28 -21.93 -5.36
CA PHE A 542 13.34 -20.92 -5.27
C PHE A 542 14.72 -21.56 -5.09
N TYR A 543 14.89 -22.42 -4.08
CA TYR A 543 16.19 -23.08 -3.84
C TYR A 543 16.60 -24.05 -4.94
N ARG A 544 15.66 -24.71 -5.62
CA ARG A 544 15.98 -25.54 -6.80
C ARG A 544 16.54 -24.72 -7.95
N VAL A 545 15.91 -23.58 -8.26
CA VAL A 545 16.37 -22.69 -9.33
C VAL A 545 17.73 -22.10 -8.98
N HIS A 546 17.90 -21.65 -7.74
CA HIS A 546 19.19 -21.16 -7.23
C HIS A 546 20.30 -22.21 -7.34
N ALA A 547 20.07 -23.42 -6.83
CA ALA A 547 21.05 -24.51 -6.92
C ALA A 547 21.40 -24.90 -8.36
N LEU A 548 20.45 -24.84 -9.30
CA LEU A 548 20.73 -25.08 -10.71
C LEU A 548 21.63 -23.99 -11.30
N ILE A 549 21.36 -22.72 -11.01
CA ILE A 549 22.18 -21.58 -11.46
C ILE A 549 23.60 -21.68 -10.90
N ASP A 550 23.73 -22.03 -9.61
CA ASP A 550 25.03 -22.21 -8.96
C ASP A 550 25.80 -23.37 -9.59
N ALA A 551 25.14 -24.49 -9.87
CA ALA A 551 25.75 -25.63 -10.54
C ALA A 551 26.25 -25.27 -11.95
N PHE A 552 25.45 -24.57 -12.75
CA PHE A 552 25.86 -24.10 -14.08
C PHE A 552 27.05 -23.13 -14.01
N SER A 553 27.02 -22.19 -13.08
CA SER A 553 28.11 -21.22 -12.86
C SER A 553 29.40 -21.91 -12.43
N ALA A 554 29.32 -22.89 -11.53
CA ALA A 554 30.46 -23.67 -11.06
C ALA A 554 31.07 -24.54 -12.16
N ILE A 555 30.25 -25.24 -12.96
CA ILE A 555 30.72 -26.07 -14.08
C ILE A 555 31.40 -25.22 -15.15
N GLY A 556 30.75 -24.12 -15.57
CA GLY A 556 31.33 -23.22 -16.57
C GLY A 556 32.63 -22.57 -16.06
N GLY A 557 32.64 -22.14 -14.79
CA GLY A 557 33.81 -21.60 -14.12
C GLY A 557 34.98 -22.57 -14.06
N ALA A 558 34.73 -23.82 -13.68
CA ALA A 558 35.73 -24.88 -13.68
C ALA A 558 36.26 -25.18 -15.09
N GLY A 559 35.37 -25.15 -16.10
CA GLY A 559 35.76 -25.31 -17.51
C GLY A 559 36.76 -24.23 -17.97
N PHE A 560 36.48 -22.95 -17.65
CA PHE A 560 37.41 -21.86 -17.93
C PHE A 560 38.72 -21.98 -17.16
N ALA A 561 38.66 -22.40 -15.89
CA ALA A 561 39.86 -22.62 -15.07
C ALA A 561 40.77 -23.69 -15.69
N VAL A 562 40.19 -24.82 -16.10
CA VAL A 562 40.91 -25.89 -16.79
C VAL A 562 41.52 -25.39 -18.10
N TRP A 563 40.77 -24.63 -18.90
CA TRP A 563 41.27 -24.10 -20.18
C TRP A 563 42.48 -23.16 -19.98
N ILE A 564 42.40 -22.21 -19.05
CA ILE A 564 43.50 -21.28 -18.73
C ILE A 564 44.72 -22.07 -18.22
N LEU A 565 44.52 -23.12 -17.40
CA LEU A 565 45.60 -23.95 -16.91
C LEU A 565 46.31 -24.72 -18.03
N PHE A 566 45.55 -25.36 -18.92
CA PHE A 566 46.11 -26.13 -20.03
C PHE A 566 46.89 -25.24 -21.01
N ASP A 567 46.38 -24.04 -21.30
CA ASP A 567 47.09 -23.07 -22.13
C ASP A 567 48.42 -22.64 -21.48
N TYR A 568 48.42 -22.34 -20.18
CA TYR A 568 49.64 -21.96 -19.46
C TYR A 568 50.68 -23.10 -19.41
N ILE A 569 50.25 -24.33 -19.14
CA ILE A 569 51.13 -25.51 -19.15
C ILE A 569 51.67 -25.79 -20.55
N GLY A 570 50.82 -25.66 -21.59
CA GLY A 570 51.21 -25.86 -22.98
C GLY A 570 52.27 -24.87 -23.48
N GLN A 571 52.32 -23.68 -22.89
CA GLN A 571 53.34 -22.67 -23.15
C GLN A 571 54.63 -22.86 -22.32
N GLY A 572 54.74 -23.94 -21.55
CA GLY A 572 55.90 -24.24 -20.71
C GLY A 572 55.89 -23.56 -19.34
N GLY A 573 54.70 -23.23 -18.82
CA GLY A 573 54.53 -22.52 -17.55
C GLY A 573 55.10 -23.25 -16.33
N GLU A 574 55.66 -22.49 -15.40
CA GLU A 574 56.25 -22.99 -14.15
C GLU A 574 55.20 -23.55 -13.17
N ALA A 575 55.56 -24.57 -12.39
CA ALA A 575 54.65 -25.24 -11.45
C ALA A 575 54.05 -24.29 -10.38
N SER A 576 54.82 -23.30 -9.92
CA SER A 576 54.39 -22.26 -8.99
C SER A 576 53.32 -21.34 -9.60
N GLY A 577 53.48 -20.99 -10.87
CA GLY A 577 52.49 -20.22 -11.65
C GLY A 577 51.20 -21.00 -11.93
N VAL A 578 51.31 -22.33 -12.15
CA VAL A 578 50.13 -23.22 -12.30
C VAL A 578 49.26 -23.18 -11.04
N LEU A 579 49.86 -23.29 -9.86
CA LEU A 579 49.13 -23.25 -8.58
C LEU A 579 48.44 -21.90 -8.35
N LEU A 580 49.12 -20.80 -8.67
CA LEU A 580 48.56 -19.45 -8.52
C LEU A 580 47.41 -19.18 -9.51
N LEU A 581 47.55 -19.59 -10.78
CA LEU A 581 46.47 -19.54 -11.77
C LEU A 581 45.30 -20.41 -11.35
N PHE A 582 45.54 -21.61 -10.83
CA PHE A 582 44.48 -22.48 -10.33
C PHE A 582 43.67 -21.80 -9.22
N PHE A 583 44.35 -21.19 -8.24
CA PHE A 583 43.70 -20.43 -7.18
C PHE A 583 42.85 -19.26 -7.70
N TRP A 584 43.40 -18.42 -8.57
CA TRP A 584 42.67 -17.25 -9.09
C TRP A 584 41.53 -17.61 -10.03
N THR A 585 41.71 -18.61 -10.88
CA THR A 585 40.67 -19.05 -11.83
C THR A 585 39.51 -19.75 -11.12
N LEU A 586 39.74 -20.55 -10.08
CA LEU A 586 38.67 -21.11 -9.25
C LEU A 586 38.00 -20.07 -8.33
N LYS A 587 38.68 -18.95 -8.04
CA LYS A 587 38.11 -17.85 -7.27
C LYS A 587 37.15 -16.98 -8.10
N LEU A 588 37.32 -16.89 -9.43
CA LEU A 588 36.46 -16.08 -10.29
C LEU A 588 34.96 -16.43 -10.18
N PRO A 589 34.54 -17.71 -10.20
CA PRO A 589 33.14 -18.09 -10.03
C PRO A 589 32.55 -17.65 -8.69
N SER A 590 33.28 -17.81 -7.59
CA SER A 590 32.79 -17.40 -6.26
C SER A 590 32.70 -15.88 -6.11
N LEU A 591 33.58 -15.12 -6.78
CA LEU A 591 33.45 -13.66 -6.88
C LEU A 591 32.23 -13.26 -7.71
N GLY A 592 31.95 -13.98 -8.80
CA GLY A 592 30.75 -13.83 -9.62
C GLY A 592 29.47 -14.07 -8.83
N GLU A 593 29.42 -15.13 -8.02
CA GLU A 593 28.33 -15.44 -7.10
C GLU A 593 28.15 -14.36 -6.03
N GLY A 594 29.24 -13.92 -5.40
CA GLY A 594 29.22 -12.82 -4.44
C GLY A 594 28.64 -11.53 -5.04
N MET A 595 29.01 -11.21 -6.28
CA MET A 595 28.46 -10.08 -7.03
C MET A 595 26.97 -10.29 -7.32
N ALA A 596 26.56 -11.51 -7.72
CA ALA A 596 25.17 -11.88 -7.93
C ALA A 596 24.34 -11.60 -6.67
N ASN A 597 24.80 -12.07 -5.52
CA ASN A 597 24.13 -11.93 -4.23
C ASN A 597 23.93 -10.45 -3.84
N VAL A 598 24.94 -9.62 -4.06
CA VAL A 598 24.85 -8.17 -3.78
C VAL A 598 23.85 -7.48 -4.71
N ILE A 599 23.90 -7.75 -6.01
CA ILE A 599 22.99 -7.13 -6.99
C ILE A 599 21.56 -7.63 -6.75
N GLN A 600 21.34 -8.89 -6.39
CA GLN A 600 20.01 -9.45 -6.08
C GLN A 600 19.37 -8.81 -4.83
N GLN A 601 20.17 -8.42 -3.84
CA GLN A 601 19.67 -7.74 -2.64
C GLN A 601 19.27 -6.29 -2.90
N TYR A 602 19.80 -5.66 -3.96
CA TYR A 602 19.59 -4.24 -4.23
C TYR A 602 18.12 -3.88 -4.47
N PRO A 603 17.34 -4.54 -5.35
CA PRO A 603 15.93 -4.21 -5.56
C PRO A 603 15.11 -4.22 -4.26
N MET A 604 15.31 -5.24 -3.41
CA MET A 604 14.64 -5.35 -2.12
C MET A 604 14.95 -4.13 -1.23
N HIS A 605 16.23 -3.79 -1.08
CA HIS A 605 16.61 -2.67 -0.23
C HIS A 605 16.17 -1.33 -0.81
N ARG A 606 16.24 -1.14 -2.13
CA ARG A 606 15.70 0.03 -2.83
C ARG A 606 14.22 0.20 -2.51
N ASN A 607 13.42 -0.86 -2.58
CA ASN A 607 11.98 -0.81 -2.30
C ASN A 607 11.70 -0.46 -0.84
N ARG A 608 12.47 -1.00 0.12
CA ARG A 608 12.36 -0.59 1.54
C ARG A 608 12.71 0.87 1.77
N VAL A 609 13.70 1.40 1.06
CA VAL A 609 14.05 2.83 1.13
C VAL A 609 12.92 3.67 0.56
N LEU A 610 12.36 3.31 -0.60
CA LEU A 610 11.19 3.99 -1.16
C LEU A 610 10.01 4.00 -0.18
N ARG A 611 9.73 2.86 0.46
CA ARG A 611 8.70 2.72 1.50
C ARG A 611 8.93 3.62 2.71
N LEU A 612 10.18 3.88 3.08
CA LEU A 612 10.50 4.77 4.19
C LEU A 612 10.49 6.24 3.77
N LEU A 613 10.99 6.54 2.57
CA LEU A 613 11.04 7.91 2.07
C LEU A 613 9.64 8.46 1.83
N GLU A 614 8.68 7.61 1.47
CA GLU A 614 7.29 8.01 1.25
C GLU A 614 6.68 8.81 2.43
N PRO A 615 6.62 8.31 3.68
CA PRO A 615 6.19 9.13 4.83
C PRO A 615 7.10 10.32 5.12
N LEU A 616 8.41 10.19 4.90
CA LEU A 616 9.38 11.27 5.20
C LEU A 616 9.25 12.45 4.23
N SER A 617 8.86 12.18 2.99
CA SER A 617 8.64 13.16 1.92
C SER A 617 7.20 13.64 1.82
N ALA A 618 6.25 12.97 2.48
CA ALA A 618 4.88 13.42 2.54
C ALA A 618 4.82 14.84 3.16
N PRO A 619 3.94 15.71 2.63
CA PRO A 619 3.78 17.07 3.13
C PRO A 619 3.40 17.04 4.60
N GLU A 620 4.00 17.94 5.37
CA GLU A 620 3.56 18.14 6.75
C GLU A 620 2.30 18.99 6.73
N GLU A 621 1.37 18.72 7.65
CA GLU A 621 0.22 19.61 7.89
C GLU A 621 0.67 21.03 8.29
N THR A 622 1.94 21.15 8.71
CA THR A 622 2.65 22.39 9.05
C THR A 622 3.31 23.10 7.86
N GLU A 623 3.40 22.52 6.65
CA GLU A 623 4.05 23.22 5.51
C GLU A 623 3.22 24.41 4.99
N ASP A 624 1.90 24.41 5.24
CA ASP A 624 1.02 25.53 4.93
C ASP A 624 1.28 26.77 5.85
N LEU A 625 2.06 26.61 6.93
CA LEU A 625 2.41 27.68 7.87
C LEU A 625 3.23 28.81 7.24
N ASP A 626 4.18 28.47 6.35
CA ASP A 626 5.17 29.43 5.83
C ASP A 626 4.56 30.42 4.82
N LYS A 627 3.52 30.01 4.08
CA LYS A 627 2.79 30.89 3.15
C LYS A 627 1.76 31.77 3.86
N GLU A 628 1.17 31.28 4.95
CA GLU A 628 0.14 32.00 5.71
C GLU A 628 0.70 33.02 6.70
N ASP A 629 1.89 32.81 7.29
CA ASP A 629 2.53 33.81 8.16
C ASP A 629 2.92 35.09 7.36
N GLU A 630 3.17 35.01 6.04
CA GLU A 630 3.31 36.17 5.13
C GLU A 630 1.97 36.89 4.85
N LEU A 631 0.84 36.18 4.89
CA LEU A 631 -0.51 36.76 4.71
C LEU A 631 -1.03 37.37 6.03
N ARG A 632 -0.78 36.72 7.17
CA ARG A 632 -1.13 37.20 8.51
C ARG A 632 -0.37 38.46 8.90
N SER A 633 0.90 38.59 8.50
CA SER A 633 1.66 39.83 8.70
C SER A 633 1.08 41.04 7.94
N LYS A 634 0.18 40.82 6.96
CA LYS A 634 -0.62 41.87 6.30
C LYS A 634 -2.03 42.07 6.90
N GLN A 635 -2.58 41.08 7.62
CA GLN A 635 -3.94 41.13 8.19
C GLN A 635 -3.99 41.46 9.69
N ALA A 636 -2.86 41.33 10.41
CA ALA A 636 -2.76 41.66 11.83
C ALA A 636 -2.97 43.16 12.16
N GLU A 637 -3.20 44.02 11.17
CA GLU A 637 -3.61 45.42 11.36
C GLU A 637 -5.13 45.60 11.55
N THR A 638 -5.94 44.53 11.50
CA THR A 638 -7.38 44.63 11.80
C THR A 638 -7.71 43.83 13.07
N GLU A 639 -7.92 44.55 14.16
CA GLU A 639 -8.26 44.02 15.47
C GLU A 639 -9.59 43.24 15.45
N THR A 640 -9.52 41.91 15.61
CA THR A 640 -10.60 41.14 16.24
C THR A 640 -10.09 40.65 17.58
N THR A 641 -10.80 41.05 18.65
CA THR A 641 -10.63 40.59 20.03
C THR A 641 -10.77 39.07 20.11
N GLN A 642 -9.66 38.34 20.02
CA GLN A 642 -9.61 36.92 20.36
C GLN A 642 -9.87 36.77 21.86
N SER A 643 -10.85 35.93 22.23
CA SER A 643 -11.14 35.60 23.61
C SER A 643 -10.16 34.54 24.10
N ASP A 644 -9.38 34.85 25.14
CA ASP A 644 -8.44 33.89 25.76
C ASP A 644 -9.12 32.66 26.38
N LYS A 645 -10.46 32.67 26.52
CA LYS A 645 -11.21 31.65 27.27
C LYS A 645 -12.11 30.75 26.44
N ASN A 646 -12.51 31.16 25.23
CA ASN A 646 -13.42 30.41 24.38
C ASN A 646 -13.19 30.67 22.89
N VAL A 647 -13.86 29.88 22.05
CA VAL A 647 -13.81 29.96 20.59
C VAL A 647 -15.21 30.00 19.98
N ALA A 648 -15.48 30.93 19.07
CA ALA A 648 -16.66 30.88 18.23
C ALA A 648 -16.40 29.96 17.02
N ILE A 649 -17.34 29.08 16.68
CA ILE A 649 -17.21 28.13 15.57
C ILE A 649 -18.28 28.44 14.52
N THR A 650 -17.89 28.58 13.27
CA THR A 650 -18.81 28.76 12.14
C THR A 650 -18.48 27.78 11.03
N LEU A 651 -19.50 27.05 10.56
CA LEU A 651 -19.47 26.16 9.40
C LEU A 651 -20.42 26.74 8.36
N ASP A 652 -19.95 26.96 7.14
CA ASP A 652 -20.75 27.53 6.05
C ASP A 652 -20.80 26.54 4.87
N ASN A 653 -21.99 25.99 4.61
CA ASN A 653 -22.28 25.05 3.51
C ASN A 653 -21.24 23.93 3.37
N LEU A 654 -20.85 23.35 4.50
CA LEU A 654 -19.75 22.42 4.61
C LEU A 654 -20.13 21.03 4.06
N THR A 655 -19.40 20.57 3.05
CA THR A 655 -19.53 19.20 2.50
C THR A 655 -18.22 18.46 2.64
N VAL A 656 -18.25 17.25 3.20
CA VAL A 656 -17.10 16.36 3.34
C VAL A 656 -17.31 15.11 2.51
N GLN A 657 -16.32 14.75 1.69
CA GLN A 657 -16.29 13.52 0.92
C GLN A 657 -15.10 12.66 1.33
N ALA A 658 -15.29 11.35 1.44
CA ALA A 658 -14.19 10.39 1.53
C ALA A 658 -14.53 9.11 0.76
N GLY A 659 -13.55 8.57 0.04
CA GLY A 659 -13.71 7.34 -0.76
C GLY A 659 -14.84 7.44 -1.79
N GLY A 660 -15.03 8.62 -2.40
CA GLY A 660 -16.14 8.88 -3.34
C GLY A 660 -17.53 9.07 -2.73
N HIS A 661 -17.69 8.94 -1.40
CA HIS A 661 -18.98 9.09 -0.72
C HIS A 661 -19.06 10.39 0.09
N ARG A 662 -20.23 11.05 0.07
CA ARG A 662 -20.51 12.21 0.94
C ARG A 662 -20.74 11.71 2.37
N ILE A 663 -19.93 12.18 3.30
CA ILE A 663 -20.05 11.89 4.74
C ILE A 663 -20.84 12.98 5.46
N LEU A 664 -20.58 14.24 5.10
CA LEU A 664 -21.33 15.41 5.55
C LEU A 664 -21.79 16.17 4.31
N ASN A 665 -23.03 16.65 4.32
CA ASN A 665 -23.66 17.30 3.18
C ASN A 665 -24.21 18.67 3.62
N GLU A 666 -23.66 19.74 3.05
CA GLU A 666 -24.15 21.12 3.19
C GLU A 666 -24.43 21.58 4.64
N ILE A 667 -23.56 21.21 5.59
CA ILE A 667 -23.73 21.57 7.00
C ILE A 667 -23.46 23.07 7.18
N THR A 668 -24.47 23.80 7.63
CA THR A 668 -24.35 25.19 8.08
C THR A 668 -24.65 25.29 9.57
N LEU A 669 -23.69 25.78 10.36
CA LEU A 669 -23.78 25.80 11.82
C LEU A 669 -23.00 26.98 12.40
N SER A 670 -23.55 27.64 13.41
CA SER A 670 -22.84 28.67 14.18
C SER A 670 -22.95 28.39 15.67
N ILE A 671 -21.82 28.28 16.35
CA ILE A 671 -21.69 28.07 17.80
C ILE A 671 -20.97 29.29 18.39
N LYS A 672 -21.57 29.92 19.39
CA LYS A 672 -21.00 31.10 20.04
C LYS A 672 -19.90 30.67 21.02
N GLY A 673 -18.91 31.55 21.22
CA GLY A 673 -17.89 31.33 22.25
C GLY A 673 -18.52 31.19 23.63
N GLY A 674 -18.17 30.11 24.35
CA GLY A 674 -18.66 29.79 25.70
C GLY A 674 -19.97 29.00 25.71
N GLU A 675 -20.49 28.62 24.54
CA GLU A 675 -21.73 27.85 24.45
C GLU A 675 -21.48 26.36 24.73
N HIS A 676 -22.39 25.73 25.47
CA HIS A 676 -22.38 24.29 25.75
C HIS A 676 -23.49 23.62 24.94
N ILE A 677 -23.12 22.88 23.89
CA ILE A 677 -24.04 22.23 22.98
C ILE A 677 -23.94 20.69 23.07
N ALA A 678 -25.03 20.02 22.71
CA ALA A 678 -25.03 18.57 22.53
C ALA A 678 -25.27 18.18 21.08
N ILE A 679 -24.67 17.07 20.64
CA ILE A 679 -24.84 16.49 19.30
C ILE A 679 -25.36 15.06 19.44
N VAL A 680 -26.50 14.77 18.83
CA VAL A 680 -27.16 13.46 18.84
C VAL A 680 -27.50 12.98 17.44
N GLY A 681 -27.70 11.68 17.31
CA GLY A 681 -28.01 11.03 16.03
C GLY A 681 -27.71 9.54 16.08
N SER A 682 -28.20 8.79 15.10
CA SER A 682 -27.95 7.35 14.96
C SER A 682 -26.45 7.04 14.79
N SER A 683 -26.06 5.78 15.03
CA SER A 683 -24.70 5.33 14.71
C SER A 683 -24.45 5.47 13.21
N GLY A 684 -23.32 6.05 12.81
CA GLY A 684 -23.02 6.33 11.40
C GLY A 684 -23.63 7.62 10.84
N ALA A 685 -24.35 8.42 11.65
CA ALA A 685 -24.97 9.65 11.17
C ALA A 685 -24.01 10.79 10.75
N GLY A 686 -22.70 10.69 11.02
CA GLY A 686 -21.72 11.73 10.71
C GLY A 686 -21.21 12.56 11.91
N LYS A 687 -21.63 12.26 13.14
CA LYS A 687 -21.24 13.00 14.37
C LYS A 687 -19.72 13.08 14.58
N SER A 688 -19.04 11.94 14.57
CA SER A 688 -17.57 11.89 14.73
C SER A 688 -16.84 12.52 13.53
N SER A 689 -17.46 12.52 12.35
CA SER A 689 -16.90 13.20 11.17
C SER A 689 -16.99 14.73 11.31
N LEU A 690 -18.05 15.26 11.90
CA LEU A 690 -18.15 16.69 12.24
C LEU A 690 -17.07 17.11 13.23
N VAL A 691 -16.82 16.30 14.26
CA VAL A 691 -15.69 16.49 15.19
C VAL A 691 -14.36 16.40 14.44
N GLY A 692 -14.22 15.43 13.54
CA GLY A 692 -13.05 15.27 12.71
C GLY A 692 -12.76 16.50 11.84
N VAL A 693 -13.75 17.24 11.39
CA VAL A 693 -13.53 18.52 10.68
C VAL A 693 -12.91 19.57 11.61
N LEU A 694 -13.45 19.73 12.83
CA LEU A 694 -12.94 20.70 13.82
C LEU A 694 -11.51 20.37 14.28
N LEU A 695 -11.17 19.09 14.32
CA LEU A 695 -9.84 18.63 14.67
C LEU A 695 -8.94 18.46 13.44
N GLY A 696 -9.39 18.83 12.24
CA GLY A 696 -8.60 18.81 11.00
C GLY A 696 -8.39 17.44 10.36
N TRP A 697 -9.04 16.39 10.89
CA TRP A 697 -8.97 15.02 10.37
C TRP A 697 -9.70 14.85 9.04
N HIS A 698 -10.75 15.63 8.83
CA HIS A 698 -11.47 15.73 7.57
C HIS A 698 -11.33 17.13 7.00
N ARG A 699 -10.96 17.21 5.72
CA ARG A 699 -10.97 18.47 4.97
C ARG A 699 -12.29 18.60 4.21
N PRO A 700 -12.94 19.78 4.23
CA PRO A 700 -14.11 19.99 3.41
C PRO A 700 -13.76 19.95 1.92
N SER A 701 -14.62 19.29 1.14
CA SER A 701 -14.63 19.35 -0.32
C SER A 701 -15.26 20.65 -0.85
N SER A 702 -16.20 21.23 -0.08
CA SER A 702 -16.78 22.55 -0.31
C SER A 702 -17.16 23.19 1.02
N GLY A 703 -17.28 24.51 1.03
CA GLY A 703 -17.57 25.29 2.24
C GLY A 703 -16.32 25.55 3.09
N ASP A 704 -16.49 26.36 4.13
CA ASP A 704 -15.40 26.79 5.01
C ASP A 704 -15.73 26.56 6.49
N VAL A 705 -14.67 26.34 7.27
CA VAL A 705 -14.70 26.23 8.73
C VAL A 705 -13.96 27.43 9.28
N LEU A 706 -14.62 28.23 10.12
CA LEU A 706 -14.04 29.41 10.75
C LEU A 706 -14.05 29.27 12.26
N ILE A 707 -12.93 29.62 12.89
CA ILE A 707 -12.74 29.72 14.34
C ILE A 707 -12.43 31.17 14.67
N ASP A 708 -13.27 31.80 15.49
CA ASP A 708 -13.20 33.24 15.80
C ASP A 708 -13.16 34.11 14.53
N GLY A 709 -13.84 33.67 13.47
CA GLY A 709 -13.86 34.33 12.15
C GLY A 709 -12.63 34.08 11.27
N ILE A 710 -11.67 33.26 11.72
CA ILE A 710 -10.45 32.92 10.97
C ILE A 710 -10.62 31.51 10.37
N PRO A 711 -10.35 31.30 9.06
CA PRO A 711 -10.38 29.98 8.46
C PRO A 711 -9.49 28.96 9.19
N LEU A 712 -10.02 27.76 9.44
CA LEU A 712 -9.35 26.69 10.17
C LEU A 712 -8.37 25.92 9.26
N LYS A 713 -7.21 26.52 9.00
CA LYS A 713 -6.11 25.93 8.21
C LYS A 713 -4.77 26.22 8.88
N GLY A 714 -3.74 25.45 8.51
CA GLY A 714 -2.36 25.64 8.95
C GLY A 714 -2.21 25.91 10.45
N LYS A 715 -1.77 27.12 10.80
CA LYS A 715 -1.42 27.51 12.18
C LYS A 715 -2.65 27.58 13.08
N ALA A 716 -3.77 28.06 12.55
CA ALA A 716 -5.01 28.20 13.30
C ALA A 716 -5.51 26.83 13.82
N LEU A 717 -5.32 25.77 13.02
CA LEU A 717 -5.65 24.40 13.41
C LEU A 717 -4.72 23.87 14.51
N LEU A 718 -3.42 24.11 14.41
CA LEU A 718 -2.46 23.70 15.43
C LEU A 718 -2.69 24.42 16.77
N ASP A 719 -2.96 25.73 16.70
CA ASP A 719 -3.31 26.54 17.86
C ASP A 719 -4.61 26.04 18.50
N LEU A 720 -5.66 25.79 17.69
CA LEU A 720 -6.91 25.22 18.20
C LEU A 720 -6.69 23.87 18.89
N ARG A 721 -5.96 22.93 18.27
CA ARG A 721 -5.67 21.61 18.86
C ARG A 721 -4.92 21.73 20.19
N ARG A 722 -3.94 22.65 20.28
CA ARG A 722 -3.21 22.91 21.53
C ARG A 722 -4.14 23.43 22.63
N ASP A 723 -5.11 24.25 22.25
CA ASP A 723 -6.06 24.89 23.16
C ASP A 723 -7.34 24.05 23.36
N THR A 724 -7.38 22.80 22.87
CA THR A 724 -8.55 21.90 22.95
C THR A 724 -8.34 20.80 24.00
N ALA A 725 -9.33 20.60 24.87
CA ALA A 725 -9.45 19.41 25.70
C ALA A 725 -10.36 18.39 25.01
N TRP A 726 -9.81 17.26 24.56
CA TRP A 726 -10.57 16.21 23.88
C TRP A 726 -10.62 14.92 24.70
N VAL A 727 -11.84 14.44 24.94
CA VAL A 727 -12.10 13.08 25.42
C VAL A 727 -12.60 12.27 24.23
N ASP A 728 -11.69 11.49 23.65
CA ASP A 728 -11.93 10.53 22.58
C ASP A 728 -13.07 9.54 22.95
N PRO A 729 -13.71 8.83 21.99
CA PRO A 729 -14.54 7.66 22.26
C PRO A 729 -13.76 6.35 22.60
N GLN A 730 -12.55 6.09 22.06
CA GLN A 730 -11.78 4.84 22.27
C GLN A 730 -10.75 4.85 23.41
N ILE A 731 -10.80 3.88 24.32
CA ILE A 731 -9.86 3.81 25.46
C ILE A 731 -8.45 3.38 25.02
N GLN A 732 -7.59 4.36 24.75
CA GLN A 732 -6.18 4.14 24.43
C GLN A 732 -5.28 4.40 25.65
N ILE A 733 -4.93 3.35 26.38
CA ILE A 733 -4.03 3.43 27.54
C ILE A 733 -2.69 2.78 27.20
N TRP A 734 -1.61 3.53 27.40
CA TRP A 734 -0.27 3.02 27.21
C TRP A 734 0.15 2.17 28.41
N ASN A 735 0.98 1.17 28.16
CA ASN A 735 1.65 0.39 29.21
C ASN A 735 2.78 1.22 29.87
N ARG A 736 2.36 2.29 30.54
CA ARG A 736 3.15 3.25 31.32
C ARG A 736 2.42 3.54 32.62
N SER A 737 3.04 4.32 33.50
CA SER A 737 2.44 4.67 34.78
C SER A 737 1.10 5.40 34.61
N LEU A 738 0.22 5.36 35.61
CA LEU A 738 -1.00 6.19 35.63
C LEU A 738 -0.64 7.67 35.45
N LEU A 739 0.44 8.13 36.09
CA LEU A 739 0.97 9.47 35.94
C LEU A 739 1.30 9.81 34.49
N ASP A 740 2.11 8.99 33.81
CA ASP A 740 2.51 9.22 32.42
C ASP A 740 1.30 9.21 31.48
N ASN A 741 0.33 8.33 31.75
CA ASN A 741 -0.89 8.25 30.98
C ASN A 741 -1.74 9.52 31.12
N ILE A 742 -1.77 10.16 32.29
CA ILE A 742 -2.52 11.40 32.47
C ILE A 742 -1.74 12.59 31.87
N HIS A 743 -0.41 12.61 32.00
CA HIS A 743 0.43 13.78 31.70
C HIS A 743 0.91 13.93 30.24
N TYR A 744 0.73 12.95 29.36
CA TYR A 744 1.44 12.94 28.05
C TYR A 744 1.15 14.12 27.11
N GLY A 745 0.05 14.85 27.30
CA GLY A 745 -0.36 15.99 26.45
C GLY A 745 -0.04 17.38 27.01
N SER A 746 0.41 17.51 28.26
CA SER A 746 0.64 18.82 28.87
C SER A 746 2.04 19.36 28.52
N GLN A 747 2.09 20.50 27.82
CA GLN A 747 3.34 21.16 27.44
C GLN A 747 3.95 22.01 28.58
N THR A 748 3.23 22.18 29.68
CA THR A 748 3.60 23.09 30.75
C THR A 748 4.38 22.38 31.86
N THR A 749 5.59 22.87 32.11
CA THR A 749 6.30 22.74 33.39
C THR A 749 5.55 23.41 34.55
N ASP A 750 4.51 24.19 34.27
CA ASP A 750 3.61 24.71 35.29
C ASP A 750 2.85 23.55 35.90
N ALA A 751 3.11 23.34 37.19
CA ALA A 751 2.51 22.35 38.05
C ALA A 751 1.00 22.62 38.21
N LEU A 752 0.21 22.36 37.19
CA LEU A 752 -1.21 22.14 37.36
C LEU A 752 -1.37 20.95 38.31
N PRO A 753 -2.12 21.09 39.41
CA PRO A 753 -2.09 20.10 40.46
C PRO A 753 -2.77 18.83 39.94
N MET A 754 -1.98 17.81 39.63
CA MET A 754 -2.42 16.44 39.30
C MET A 754 -3.56 15.96 40.22
N SER A 755 -3.60 16.43 41.47
CA SER A 755 -4.69 16.17 42.41
C SER A 755 -6.06 16.66 41.92
N LEU A 756 -6.13 17.80 41.22
CA LEU A 756 -7.35 18.32 40.63
C LEU A 756 -7.83 17.43 39.49
N ALA A 757 -6.93 16.98 38.61
CA ALA A 757 -7.28 16.04 37.55
C ALA A 757 -7.79 14.71 38.15
N ILE A 758 -7.13 14.18 39.18
CA ILE A 758 -7.56 12.96 39.90
C ILE A 758 -8.95 13.15 40.54
N GLU A 759 -9.19 14.30 41.16
CA GLU A 759 -10.47 14.62 41.81
C GLU A 759 -11.60 14.76 40.78
N LYS A 760 -11.43 15.63 39.78
CA LYS A 760 -12.46 15.95 38.77
C LYS A 760 -12.76 14.81 37.82
N SER A 761 -11.88 13.81 37.73
CA SER A 761 -12.11 12.59 36.96
C SER A 761 -12.49 11.37 37.82
N ASP A 762 -12.70 11.53 39.12
CA ASP A 762 -13.05 10.44 40.05
C ASP A 762 -12.09 9.23 39.96
N LEU A 763 -10.79 9.54 40.03
CA LEU A 763 -9.71 8.54 39.98
C LEU A 763 -9.17 8.14 41.35
N PHE A 764 -9.62 8.77 42.45
CA PHE A 764 -9.16 8.42 43.80
C PHE A 764 -9.33 6.93 44.12
N GLY A 765 -10.52 6.37 43.87
CA GLY A 765 -10.78 4.95 44.11
C GLY A 765 -9.97 4.01 43.20
N VAL A 766 -9.48 4.49 42.05
CA VAL A 766 -8.54 3.74 41.20
C VAL A 766 -7.15 3.80 41.82
N LEU A 767 -6.71 4.99 42.18
CA LEU A 767 -5.41 5.25 42.78
C LEU A 767 -5.15 4.40 44.04
N GLU A 768 -6.17 4.24 44.90
CA GLU A 768 -6.09 3.42 46.12
C GLU A 768 -5.90 1.92 45.84
N LYS A 769 -6.46 1.41 44.73
CA LYS A 769 -6.34 0.00 44.35
C LYS A 769 -5.01 -0.33 43.68
N LEU A 770 -4.32 0.68 43.12
CA LEU A 770 -3.09 0.47 42.38
C LEU A 770 -1.90 0.27 43.34
N PRO A 771 -1.08 -0.78 43.16
CA PRO A 771 -0.04 -1.17 44.14
C PRO A 771 1.06 -0.13 44.38
N LYS A 772 1.32 0.77 43.42
CA LYS A 772 2.29 1.87 43.50
C LYS A 772 1.62 3.23 43.24
N GLY A 773 0.30 3.31 43.40
CA GLY A 773 -0.49 4.51 43.09
C GLY A 773 -0.21 5.04 41.69
N LEU A 774 0.15 6.32 41.59
CA LEU A 774 0.44 7.03 40.34
C LEU A 774 1.54 6.39 39.51
N GLN A 775 2.50 5.70 40.14
CA GLN A 775 3.64 5.08 39.47
C GLN A 775 3.35 3.65 38.97
N THR A 776 2.13 3.12 39.18
CA THR A 776 1.77 1.79 38.68
C THR A 776 1.62 1.79 37.16
N PRO A 777 2.36 0.94 36.42
CA PRO A 777 2.12 0.71 35.01
C PRO A 777 0.75 0.09 34.79
N LEU A 778 -0.08 0.63 33.90
CA LEU A 778 -1.47 0.18 33.73
C LEU A 778 -1.62 -1.13 32.92
N GLY A 779 -0.52 -1.70 32.42
CA GLY A 779 -0.52 -2.92 31.60
C GLY A 779 -0.81 -2.65 30.12
N GLU A 780 -0.65 -3.68 29.28
CA GLU A 780 -0.98 -3.62 27.86
C GLU A 780 -2.47 -3.33 27.67
N GLY A 781 -2.80 -2.30 26.88
CA GLY A 781 -4.18 -1.84 26.68
C GLY A 781 -4.92 -1.39 27.95
N GLY A 782 -4.21 -1.14 29.06
CA GLY A 782 -4.83 -0.80 30.34
C GLY A 782 -5.37 -2.00 31.13
N GLY A 783 -4.80 -3.21 30.98
CA GLY A 783 -5.27 -4.43 31.65
C GLY A 783 -5.37 -4.41 33.20
N LEU A 784 -4.84 -3.39 33.89
CA LEU A 784 -5.03 -3.19 35.33
C LEU A 784 -6.20 -2.27 35.71
N VAL A 785 -6.91 -1.71 34.75
CA VAL A 785 -8.11 -0.89 34.97
C VAL A 785 -9.31 -1.50 34.25
N SER A 786 -10.48 -1.44 34.87
CA SER A 786 -11.74 -1.78 34.20
C SER A 786 -12.07 -0.76 33.09
N GLY A 787 -12.98 -1.10 32.16
CA GLY A 787 -13.39 -0.17 31.09
C GLY A 787 -13.87 1.20 31.60
N GLY A 788 -14.68 1.21 32.66
CA GLY A 788 -15.14 2.46 33.29
C GLY A 788 -14.02 3.23 33.99
N GLU A 789 -13.06 2.54 34.62
CA GLU A 789 -11.86 3.19 35.19
C GLU A 789 -10.97 3.76 34.09
N GLY A 790 -10.81 3.05 32.97
CA GLY A 790 -10.08 3.52 31.80
C GLY A 790 -10.67 4.78 31.17
N GLN A 791 -12.00 4.93 31.17
CA GLN A 791 -12.65 6.17 30.75
C GLN A 791 -12.34 7.35 31.66
N ARG A 792 -12.37 7.12 32.97
CA ARG A 792 -11.99 8.13 33.94
C ARG A 792 -10.53 8.55 33.81
N VAL A 793 -9.63 7.62 33.46
CA VAL A 793 -8.23 7.96 33.13
C VAL A 793 -8.15 8.91 31.95
N ARG A 794 -8.99 8.73 30.92
CA ARG A 794 -9.01 9.61 29.74
C ARG A 794 -9.62 10.96 30.04
N LEU A 795 -10.68 11.01 30.83
CA LEU A 795 -11.22 12.25 31.34
C LEU A 795 -10.14 12.99 32.14
N GLY A 796 -9.37 12.29 32.98
CA GLY A 796 -8.25 12.85 33.72
C GLY A 796 -7.19 13.51 32.84
N ARG A 797 -6.92 12.96 31.65
CA ARG A 797 -6.03 13.59 30.65
C ARG A 797 -6.58 14.92 30.18
N ALA A 798 -7.84 14.96 29.77
CA ALA A 798 -8.49 16.20 29.34
C ALA A 798 -8.53 17.23 30.49
N MET A 799 -8.81 16.80 31.71
CA MET A 799 -8.83 17.65 32.92
C MET A 799 -7.47 18.25 33.30
N LEU A 800 -6.35 17.80 32.71
CA LEU A 800 -5.07 18.50 32.83
C LEU A 800 -4.96 19.75 31.94
N HIS A 801 -6.00 20.08 31.17
CA HIS A 801 -6.10 21.28 30.34
C HIS A 801 -7.21 22.22 30.87
N PRO A 802 -7.03 22.89 32.03
CA PRO A 802 -8.00 23.84 32.57
C PRO A 802 -8.22 25.06 31.68
N GLY A 803 -7.18 25.50 30.98
CA GLY A 803 -7.22 26.65 30.06
C GLY A 803 -7.70 26.30 28.65
N ALA A 804 -8.36 25.16 28.46
CA ALA A 804 -8.88 24.79 27.15
C ALA A 804 -10.00 25.75 26.73
N ARG A 805 -9.91 26.28 25.50
CA ARG A 805 -10.90 27.18 24.91
C ARG A 805 -12.03 26.42 24.23
N LEU A 806 -11.72 25.21 23.75
CA LEU A 806 -12.65 24.24 23.17
C LEU A 806 -12.57 22.93 23.96
N VAL A 807 -13.74 22.36 24.28
CA VAL A 807 -13.85 21.06 24.94
C VAL A 807 -14.72 20.15 24.11
N ILE A 808 -14.20 18.99 23.72
CA ILE A 808 -14.94 17.98 22.97
C ILE A 808 -15.05 16.73 23.83
N LEU A 809 -16.27 16.38 24.21
CA LEU A 809 -16.61 15.19 24.97
C LEU A 809 -17.31 14.19 24.06
N ASP A 810 -16.55 13.30 23.42
CA ASP A 810 -17.09 12.31 22.48
C ASP A 810 -17.33 10.97 23.16
N GLU A 811 -18.57 10.75 23.57
CA GLU A 811 -19.03 9.56 24.30
C GLU A 811 -18.18 9.19 25.53
N PRO A 812 -17.87 10.18 26.39
CA PRO A 812 -16.80 10.09 27.39
C PRO A 812 -17.04 9.05 28.49
N PHE A 813 -18.29 8.60 28.70
CA PHE A 813 -18.71 7.84 29.89
C PHE A 813 -19.37 6.48 29.58
N ARG A 814 -19.14 5.92 28.39
CA ARG A 814 -19.74 4.63 27.96
C ARG A 814 -19.53 3.47 28.95
N GLY A 815 -20.59 2.82 29.41
CA GLY A 815 -20.45 1.69 30.34
C GLY A 815 -20.15 2.08 31.80
N LEU A 816 -20.25 3.37 32.13
CA LEU A 816 -20.54 3.82 33.49
C LEU A 816 -22.05 3.79 33.76
N ASP A 817 -22.42 3.68 35.04
CA ASP A 817 -23.80 3.77 35.48
C ASP A 817 -24.38 5.17 35.23
N ARG A 818 -25.70 5.26 34.97
CA ARG A 818 -26.38 6.51 34.59
C ARG A 818 -26.19 7.65 35.60
N GLU A 819 -26.21 7.34 36.90
CA GLU A 819 -26.05 8.34 37.95
C GLU A 819 -24.65 8.95 37.94
N LYS A 820 -23.64 8.09 37.76
CA LYS A 820 -22.24 8.51 37.64
C LYS A 820 -21.96 9.27 36.36
N ARG A 821 -22.54 8.87 35.23
CA ARG A 821 -22.46 9.63 33.96
C ARG A 821 -22.97 11.06 34.14
N ARG A 822 -24.17 11.21 34.70
CA ARG A 822 -24.78 12.52 34.96
C ARG A 822 -23.94 13.38 35.90
N THR A 823 -23.40 12.77 36.96
CA THR A 823 -22.53 13.46 37.93
C THR A 823 -21.25 13.98 37.27
N LEU A 824 -20.54 13.11 36.54
CA LEU A 824 -19.29 13.48 35.87
C LEU A 824 -19.52 14.51 34.76
N LEU A 825 -20.61 14.40 34.00
CA LEU A 825 -20.96 15.38 32.98
C LEU A 825 -21.24 16.76 33.58
N THR A 826 -21.96 16.81 34.70
CA THR A 826 -22.23 18.07 35.41
C THR A 826 -20.93 18.70 35.90
N GLN A 827 -20.08 17.91 36.56
CA GLN A 827 -18.77 18.37 37.04
C GLN A 827 -17.87 18.85 35.90
N ALA A 828 -17.87 18.16 34.76
CA ALA A 828 -17.10 18.57 33.58
C ALA A 828 -17.58 19.91 33.02
N ARG A 829 -18.90 20.10 32.91
CA ARG A 829 -19.47 21.38 32.45
C ARG A 829 -19.18 22.53 33.41
N GLU A 830 -19.21 22.28 34.71
CA GLU A 830 -18.83 23.28 35.72
C GLU A 830 -17.33 23.62 35.66
N TYR A 831 -16.48 22.62 35.45
CA TYR A 831 -15.04 22.81 35.35
C TYR A 831 -14.63 23.65 34.14
N TRP A 832 -15.30 23.43 33.00
CA TRP A 832 -15.07 24.16 31.75
C TRP A 832 -16.18 25.16 31.42
N HIS A 833 -16.77 25.83 32.42
CA HIS A 833 -17.92 26.72 32.20
C HIS A 833 -17.63 27.84 31.18
N ASP A 834 -16.41 28.38 31.20
CA ASP A 834 -16.04 29.54 30.36
C ASP A 834 -15.73 29.11 28.91
N ALA A 835 -15.47 27.83 28.67
CA ALA A 835 -15.04 27.27 27.41
C ALA A 835 -16.23 26.94 26.50
N THR A 836 -15.96 26.79 25.20
CA THR A 836 -16.96 26.27 24.26
C THR A 836 -16.97 24.76 24.36
N LEU A 837 -18.11 24.14 24.68
CA LEU A 837 -18.19 22.71 24.97
C LEU A 837 -19.13 21.99 24.01
N ILE A 838 -18.62 20.96 23.36
CA ILE A 838 -19.36 20.08 22.46
C ILE A 838 -19.43 18.70 23.09
N PHE A 839 -20.65 18.25 23.40
CA PHE A 839 -20.91 16.92 23.92
C PHE A 839 -21.55 16.04 22.86
N ILE A 840 -20.91 14.92 22.51
CA ILE A 840 -21.44 13.93 21.56
C ILE A 840 -21.87 12.69 22.33
N SER A 841 -23.13 12.27 22.13
CA SER A 841 -23.65 11.04 22.73
C SER A 841 -24.65 10.34 21.81
N HIS A 842 -24.77 9.03 21.97
CA HIS A 842 -25.88 8.25 21.44
C HIS A 842 -27.02 8.07 22.48
N ASP A 843 -26.79 8.44 23.74
CA ASP A 843 -27.81 8.48 24.80
C ASP A 843 -28.46 9.87 24.78
N VAL A 844 -29.64 9.95 24.18
CA VAL A 844 -30.39 11.20 23.98
C VAL A 844 -30.92 11.71 25.31
N GLY A 845 -31.08 10.82 26.31
CA GLY A 845 -31.42 11.21 27.67
C GLY A 845 -30.45 12.21 28.30
N GLU A 846 -29.15 12.08 28.03
CA GLU A 846 -28.11 12.93 28.61
C GLU A 846 -28.12 14.37 28.08
N THR A 847 -28.67 14.58 26.88
CA THR A 847 -28.64 15.87 26.19
C THR A 847 -29.74 16.82 26.64
N GLN A 848 -30.72 16.34 27.41
CA GLN A 848 -31.82 17.17 27.93
C GLN A 848 -31.38 18.32 28.86
N THR A 849 -30.17 18.23 29.43
CA THR A 849 -29.62 19.27 30.33
C THR A 849 -28.87 20.38 29.58
N PHE A 850 -28.74 20.28 28.27
CA PHE A 850 -28.06 21.26 27.44
C PHE A 850 -29.00 22.38 27.01
N GLU A 851 -28.43 23.55 26.74
CA GLU A 851 -29.17 24.71 26.29
C GLU A 851 -29.52 24.63 24.81
N ARG A 852 -28.80 23.80 24.06
CA ARG A 852 -28.98 23.59 22.62
C ARG A 852 -28.55 22.18 22.23
N VAL A 853 -29.30 21.55 21.34
CA VAL A 853 -28.99 20.23 20.80
C VAL A 853 -29.08 20.23 19.28
N LEU A 854 -28.09 19.60 18.65
CA LEU A 854 -27.98 19.38 17.21
C LEU A 854 -28.33 17.93 16.90
N VAL A 855 -29.28 17.71 16.01
CA VAL A 855 -29.65 16.36 15.54
C VAL A 855 -29.06 16.15 14.15
N ILE A 856 -28.14 15.20 14.04
CA ILE A 856 -27.50 14.84 12.77
C ILE A 856 -28.04 13.50 12.30
N GLU A 857 -28.42 13.41 11.03
CA GLU A 857 -28.84 12.18 10.38
C GLU A 857 -28.34 12.14 8.93
N ASN A 858 -27.78 11.01 8.50
CA ASN A 858 -27.24 10.80 7.15
C ASN A 858 -26.27 11.91 6.66
N GLY A 859 -25.49 12.49 7.57
CA GLY A 859 -24.54 13.55 7.24
C GLY A 859 -25.14 14.95 7.13
N GLU A 860 -26.41 15.14 7.49
CA GLU A 860 -27.12 16.41 7.44
C GLU A 860 -27.56 16.87 8.84
N LEU A 861 -27.63 18.19 9.04
CA LEU A 861 -28.16 18.80 10.26
C LEU A 861 -29.68 18.93 10.14
N ILE A 862 -30.42 18.10 10.87
CA ILE A 862 -31.88 18.00 10.77
C ILE A 862 -32.59 18.98 11.70
N GLU A 863 -32.11 19.12 12.94
CA GLU A 863 -32.69 20.00 13.95
C GLU A 863 -31.59 20.69 14.75
N ASP A 864 -31.85 21.94 15.12
CA ASP A 864 -30.99 22.79 15.94
C ASP A 864 -31.86 23.71 16.81
N ASP A 865 -32.12 23.29 18.06
CA ASP A 865 -32.95 24.05 19.01
C ASP A 865 -32.68 23.59 20.45
N ILE A 866 -33.40 24.17 21.41
CA ILE A 866 -33.41 23.79 22.84
C ILE A 866 -34.11 22.42 22.97
N PRO A 867 -33.57 21.47 23.76
CA PRO A 867 -34.17 20.14 23.94
C PRO A 867 -35.65 20.15 24.34
N SER A 868 -36.06 21.07 25.21
CA SER A 868 -37.46 21.19 25.66
C SER A 868 -38.41 21.61 24.54
N THR A 869 -37.94 22.45 23.61
CA THR A 869 -38.70 22.88 22.43
C THR A 869 -38.92 21.72 21.47
N LEU A 870 -37.85 20.98 21.14
CA LEU A 870 -37.92 19.81 20.26
C LEU A 870 -38.80 18.71 20.88
N LEU A 871 -38.74 18.51 22.19
CA LEU A 871 -39.60 17.53 22.88
C LEU A 871 -41.09 17.87 22.83
N ALA A 872 -41.44 19.15 22.77
CA ALA A 872 -42.83 19.59 22.66
C ALA A 872 -43.41 19.39 21.25
N GLN A 873 -42.55 19.21 20.24
CA GLN A 873 -42.93 18.99 18.85
C GLN A 873 -43.12 17.48 18.58
N PRO A 874 -44.34 17.01 18.24
CA PRO A 874 -44.58 15.58 18.03
C PRO A 874 -43.82 14.98 16.85
N ASP A 875 -43.59 15.79 15.81
CA ASP A 875 -42.91 15.38 14.57
C ASP A 875 -41.38 15.54 14.64
N SER A 876 -40.86 15.99 15.79
CA SER A 876 -39.42 16.20 15.96
C SER A 876 -38.64 14.88 15.91
N ARG A 877 -37.50 14.90 15.21
CA ARG A 877 -36.59 13.76 15.14
C ARG A 877 -35.95 13.48 16.49
N TYR A 878 -35.58 14.51 17.24
CA TYR A 878 -35.13 14.41 18.63
C TYR A 878 -36.17 13.71 19.52
N HIS A 879 -37.44 14.12 19.45
CA HIS A 879 -38.53 13.50 20.21
C HIS A 879 -38.66 12.00 19.87
N ALA A 880 -38.60 11.66 18.59
CA ALA A 880 -38.67 10.27 18.12
C ALA A 880 -37.49 9.42 18.64
N LEU A 881 -36.25 9.95 18.61
CA LEU A 881 -35.07 9.26 19.12
C LEU A 881 -35.15 9.02 20.63
N LEU A 882 -35.54 10.03 21.42
CA LEU A 882 -35.68 9.89 22.86
C LEU A 882 -36.78 8.88 23.22
N LYS A 883 -37.93 8.94 22.53
CA LYS A 883 -39.03 7.98 22.74
C LYS A 883 -38.60 6.55 22.40
N ALA A 884 -37.83 6.34 21.34
CA ALA A 884 -37.29 5.04 20.99
C ALA A 884 -36.36 4.50 22.10
N GLU A 885 -35.47 5.35 22.64
CA GLU A 885 -34.61 4.99 23.77
C GLU A 885 -35.41 4.62 25.02
N GLU A 886 -36.44 5.40 25.35
CA GLU A 886 -37.33 5.11 26.47
C GLU A 886 -38.09 3.80 26.30
N VAL A 887 -38.57 3.50 25.10
CA VAL A 887 -39.29 2.26 24.79
C VAL A 887 -38.36 1.05 24.94
N VAL A 888 -37.13 1.13 24.43
CA VAL A 888 -36.13 0.06 24.62
C VAL A 888 -35.86 -0.14 26.11
N THR A 889 -35.65 0.94 26.85
CA THR A 889 -35.35 0.89 28.28
C THR A 889 -36.54 0.32 29.08
N LYS A 890 -37.72 0.91 28.95
CA LYS A 890 -38.92 0.45 29.68
C LYS A 890 -39.33 -0.96 29.25
N GLY A 891 -39.24 -1.29 27.96
CA GLY A 891 -39.61 -2.59 27.41
C GLY A 891 -38.71 -3.74 27.87
N PHE A 892 -37.38 -3.54 27.91
CA PHE A 892 -36.46 -4.56 28.43
C PHE A 892 -36.62 -4.78 29.93
N TRP A 893 -36.75 -3.70 30.71
CA TRP A 893 -36.79 -3.79 32.16
C TRP A 893 -38.18 -4.15 32.72
N ALA A 894 -39.29 -3.87 32.02
CA ALA A 894 -40.64 -4.15 32.51
C ALA A 894 -41.13 -5.59 32.26
N SER A 895 -40.45 -6.37 31.41
CA SER A 895 -40.86 -7.75 31.14
C SER A 895 -40.54 -8.68 32.31
N ALA A 896 -41.57 -9.30 32.88
CA ALA A 896 -41.46 -10.31 33.94
C ALA A 896 -40.77 -11.62 33.49
N ALA A 897 -40.45 -11.75 32.19
CA ALA A 897 -39.75 -12.92 31.65
C ALA A 897 -38.24 -12.91 31.92
N TRP A 898 -37.66 -11.79 32.38
CA TRP A 898 -36.23 -11.65 32.61
C TRP A 898 -35.87 -11.84 34.09
N ARG A 899 -34.93 -12.76 34.36
CA ARG A 899 -34.28 -12.89 35.67
C ARG A 899 -33.24 -11.78 35.84
N ARG A 900 -33.28 -11.07 36.96
CA ARG A 900 -32.37 -9.95 37.24
C ARG A 900 -31.29 -10.40 38.21
N LEU A 901 -30.13 -10.72 37.67
CA LEU A 901 -28.98 -11.23 38.42
C LEU A 901 -27.91 -10.14 38.47
N TRP A 902 -27.52 -9.70 39.66
CA TRP A 902 -26.39 -8.81 39.88
C TRP A 902 -25.18 -9.63 40.30
N LEU A 903 -24.00 -9.31 39.77
CA LEU A 903 -22.73 -9.86 40.26
C LEU A 903 -22.04 -8.77 41.08
N GLU A 904 -22.14 -8.83 42.40
CA GLU A 904 -21.52 -7.87 43.32
C GLU A 904 -20.40 -8.59 44.08
N LYS A 905 -19.15 -8.11 43.94
CA LYS A 905 -17.95 -8.70 44.57
C LYS A 905 -17.75 -10.20 44.30
N GLY A 906 -18.20 -10.69 43.14
CA GLY A 906 -18.11 -12.09 42.75
C GLY A 906 -19.27 -12.98 43.24
N GLU A 907 -20.24 -12.41 43.96
CA GLU A 907 -21.47 -13.10 44.37
C GLU A 907 -22.64 -12.73 43.46
N LEU A 908 -23.41 -13.73 43.05
CA LEU A 908 -24.58 -13.55 42.21
C LEU A 908 -25.83 -13.36 43.08
N ILE A 909 -26.46 -12.19 43.00
CA ILE A 909 -27.63 -11.80 43.79
C ILE A 909 -28.81 -11.59 42.85
N GLU A 910 -29.90 -12.32 43.06
CA GLU A 910 -31.17 -12.10 42.35
C GLU A 910 -32.05 -11.15 43.19
N LYS A 911 -32.21 -9.88 42.79
CA LYS A 911 -33.20 -9.00 43.45
C LYS A 911 -34.53 -9.14 42.72
N THR A 912 -35.52 -9.62 43.45
CA THR A 912 -36.94 -9.58 43.08
C THR A 912 -37.51 -8.20 43.41
N GLN A 913 -38.54 -7.76 42.67
CA GLN A 913 -39.16 -6.44 42.83
C GLN A 913 -39.75 -6.22 44.22
#